data_AF-A0A6V0CWQ9-F1
#
_entry.id   AF-A0A6V0CWQ9-F1
#
_cell.length_a   1.000
_cell.length_b   1.000
_cell.length_c   1.000
_cell.angle_alpha   90.00
_cell.angle_beta   90.00
_cell.angle_gamma   90.00
#
_symmetry.space_group_name_H-M   'P 1'
#
loop_
_entity.id
_entity.type
_entity.pdbx_description
1 polymer ?
#
loop_
_entity_poly.entity_id
_entity_poly.type
_entity_poly.pdbx_seq_one_letter_code
_entity_poly.pdbx_strand_id
1 'polypeptide(L)'
;MDMELDNDSDNDNDNNDNDTNNDTASNNNDDDDDEKDKHMNDAISSELLKLTYGDRNAIQEEIHGVRCLAIQETAELKAVALDAFRHELTLVANDSELKAAYNKILERQQQQHSRQLLQQQRQQPPPPSHSSTRRTRSRCFMETDDFRLRFLRCELFDVRKATIRFLNYLNLAHQLFGSVALTRQIGLQDFTKRELKWVKKGFIQLLPYRDRAGRRVMAIMGGGVRSNSEQEVDFLARAKLYFYIRDAATRDSVESQRIGAVLVLDSSVWEGGGSRAEQSPFFSPALYAVTQKTIASVPTRMVAIHYCFPNTPAFRTFNVLKLVTNFTQSYLLRVQAHVGSKMENRYKLKGYGIPVHLLPLTEAGSIKVKYFHDWRKLRVRLEKEENKNNHRINTTSTSSTNTSIGIDINVNINVNVNINQHQHNNQHQHHYNFSSEGNDGDGDDSRSRVVECPALNDVVFRQGTPSIKNPGNVIFRDKMVAFLEEFYGQPSQQRQPQQQQQPQQSERIEQFCNWLIADTELHRKGRFLEWSKPWNTWVEMEHRDRIKYKVGVSFRDRCKRYVTLRNQLLSESAAAAATANTNGTTSTSMEGVVVETELSFAFVEGGSSRATATHPRIPCCSGSTASSPGLRNDTTASLSSSRRRINGTVPRSDSNFSEMGAF
;
A
#
# COMPACT_ATOMS: atom_id res chain seq x y z
N MET A 1 -35.01 42.62 20.56
CA MET A 1 -34.15 43.28 19.55
C MET A 1 -34.62 42.83 18.19
N ASP A 2 -35.70 43.49 17.79
CA ASP A 2 -36.19 43.90 16.47
C ASP A 2 -35.55 43.35 15.18
N MET A 3 -36.43 42.85 14.31
CA MET A 3 -36.66 43.16 12.88
C MET A 3 -37.22 41.91 12.20
N GLU A 4 -38.53 41.81 11.93
CA GLU A 4 -39.25 42.34 10.75
C GLU A 4 -38.59 41.95 9.41
N LEU A 5 -39.29 41.11 8.62
CA LEU A 5 -39.31 41.19 7.16
C LEU A 5 -40.66 40.66 6.60
N ASP A 6 -41.38 41.64 6.09
CA ASP A 6 -42.49 41.77 5.15
C ASP A 6 -42.90 40.62 4.20
N ASN A 7 -44.24 40.57 4.05
CA ASN A 7 -45.02 40.10 2.91
C ASN A 7 -44.95 41.10 1.74
N ASP A 8 -45.04 40.60 0.51
CA ASP A 8 -45.77 41.18 -0.65
C ASP A 8 -45.66 40.13 -1.78
N SER A 9 -46.73 39.38 -2.10
CA SER A 9 -47.88 39.70 -2.97
C SER A 9 -47.58 39.62 -4.48
N ASP A 10 -48.32 38.72 -5.12
CA ASP A 10 -48.97 38.81 -6.43
C ASP A 10 -48.11 38.96 -7.70
N ASN A 11 -48.11 37.89 -8.50
CA ASN A 11 -48.36 38.07 -9.92
C ASN A 11 -49.05 36.84 -10.51
N ASP A 12 -50.35 37.01 -10.75
CA ASP A 12 -51.17 36.18 -11.60
C ASP A 12 -50.63 36.19 -13.03
N ASN A 13 -50.53 35.01 -13.64
CA ASN A 13 -50.64 34.91 -15.09
C ASN A 13 -51.25 33.56 -15.46
N ASP A 14 -52.57 33.58 -15.53
CA ASP A 14 -53.39 32.63 -16.27
C ASP A 14 -53.01 32.66 -17.75
N ASN A 15 -52.70 31.50 -18.31
CA ASN A 15 -53.01 31.19 -19.72
C ASN A 15 -53.17 29.69 -19.91
N ASN A 16 -54.43 29.27 -19.80
CA ASN A 16 -55.17 28.35 -20.66
C ASN A 16 -54.43 27.34 -21.55
N ASP A 17 -54.77 26.08 -21.24
CA ASP A 17 -55.45 25.10 -22.09
C ASP A 17 -54.77 24.44 -23.30
N ASN A 18 -54.97 23.11 -23.27
CA ASN A 18 -54.93 22.12 -24.34
C ASN A 18 -53.56 21.59 -24.76
N ASP A 19 -53.18 20.45 -24.17
CA ASP A 19 -53.20 19.23 -24.98
C ASP A 19 -53.48 17.97 -24.16
N THR A 20 -54.50 17.27 -24.64
CA THR A 20 -55.09 16.04 -24.16
C THR A 20 -54.23 14.80 -24.44
N ASN A 21 -54.36 13.82 -23.54
CA ASN A 21 -54.26 12.37 -23.77
C ASN A 21 -52.91 11.78 -24.22
N ASN A 22 -52.10 11.33 -23.25
CA ASN A 22 -51.37 10.05 -23.38
C ASN A 22 -50.88 9.41 -22.06
N ASP A 23 -51.64 9.51 -20.97
CA ASP A 23 -51.28 8.92 -19.67
C ASP A 23 -52.10 7.66 -19.36
N THR A 24 -51.71 6.49 -19.89
CA THR A 24 -52.16 5.19 -19.33
C THR A 24 -51.32 3.97 -19.75
N ALA A 25 -49.99 4.06 -19.78
CA ALA A 25 -49.16 2.86 -19.98
C ALA A 25 -47.70 3.02 -19.51
N SER A 26 -47.41 3.14 -18.20
CA SER A 26 -46.01 3.01 -17.74
C SER A 26 -45.77 2.63 -16.27
N ASN A 27 -46.66 1.92 -15.58
CA ASN A 27 -46.51 1.70 -14.12
C ASN A 27 -46.52 0.25 -13.61
N ASN A 28 -46.19 -0.75 -14.44
CA ASN A 28 -46.17 -2.16 -14.02
C ASN A 28 -44.78 -2.81 -13.94
N ASN A 29 -43.68 -2.06 -13.95
CA ASN A 29 -42.32 -2.63 -13.95
C ASN A 29 -41.57 -2.53 -12.61
N ASP A 30 -42.14 -1.89 -11.58
CA ASP A 30 -41.45 -1.73 -10.29
C ASP A 30 -41.49 -3.00 -9.42
N ASP A 31 -42.44 -3.92 -9.64
CA ASP A 31 -42.57 -5.15 -8.84
C ASP A 31 -41.52 -6.23 -9.17
N ASP A 32 -40.90 -6.19 -10.37
CA ASP A 32 -39.93 -7.20 -10.82
C ASP A 32 -38.53 -7.06 -10.21
N ASP A 33 -38.18 -5.87 -9.69
CA ASP A 33 -36.86 -5.64 -9.10
C ASP A 33 -36.75 -6.19 -7.67
N ASP A 34 -37.85 -6.23 -6.91
CA ASP A 34 -37.87 -6.77 -5.54
C ASP A 34 -37.67 -8.30 -5.49
N GLU A 35 -38.11 -9.04 -6.52
CA GLU A 35 -37.98 -10.51 -6.54
C GLU A 35 -36.51 -10.95 -6.76
N LYS A 36 -35.74 -10.21 -7.56
CA LYS A 36 -34.32 -10.52 -7.84
C LYS A 36 -33.43 -10.26 -6.62
N ASP A 37 -33.69 -9.19 -5.88
CA ASP A 37 -32.98 -8.88 -4.64
C ASP A 37 -33.19 -9.98 -3.59
N LYS A 38 -34.39 -10.58 -3.55
CA LYS A 38 -34.70 -11.72 -2.67
C LYS A 38 -33.87 -12.96 -2.99
N HIS A 39 -33.78 -13.38 -4.25
CA HIS A 39 -33.03 -14.58 -4.65
C HIS A 39 -31.52 -14.48 -4.32
N MET A 40 -30.93 -13.29 -4.40
CA MET A 40 -29.53 -13.08 -4.00
C MET A 40 -29.32 -13.26 -2.51
N ASN A 41 -30.17 -12.59 -1.72
CA ASN A 41 -30.10 -12.66 -0.28
C ASN A 41 -30.32 -14.11 0.16
N ASP A 42 -31.17 -14.87 -0.54
CA ASP A 42 -31.35 -16.30 -0.33
C ASP A 42 -30.11 -17.12 -0.69
N ALA A 43 -29.46 -16.85 -1.83
CA ALA A 43 -28.22 -17.53 -2.21
C ALA A 43 -27.09 -17.27 -1.20
N ILE A 44 -26.81 -16.00 -0.87
CA ILE A 44 -25.79 -15.62 0.11
C ILE A 44 -26.15 -16.17 1.50
N SER A 45 -27.42 -16.08 1.89
CA SER A 45 -27.89 -16.62 3.18
C SER A 45 -27.76 -18.14 3.22
N SER A 46 -28.11 -18.84 2.15
CA SER A 46 -27.98 -20.30 2.07
C SER A 46 -26.52 -20.74 2.23
N GLU A 47 -25.58 -19.99 1.63
CA GLU A 47 -24.15 -20.27 1.78
C GLU A 47 -23.64 -19.91 3.17
N LEU A 48 -24.10 -18.81 3.75
CA LEU A 48 -23.82 -18.46 5.15
C LEU A 48 -24.36 -19.52 6.11
N LEU A 49 -25.53 -20.11 5.82
CA LEU A 49 -26.14 -21.16 6.64
C LEU A 49 -25.37 -22.50 6.58
N LYS A 50 -24.55 -22.73 5.54
CA LYS A 50 -23.63 -23.90 5.51
C LYS A 50 -22.45 -23.75 6.47
N LEU A 51 -22.15 -22.53 6.91
CA LEU A 51 -21.09 -22.28 7.88
C LEU A 51 -21.60 -22.35 9.32
N THR A 52 -20.73 -22.83 10.22
CA THR A 52 -21.00 -22.74 11.65
C THR A 52 -21.13 -21.27 12.07
N TYR A 53 -21.87 -21.01 13.15
CA TYR A 53 -21.97 -19.66 13.72
C TYR A 53 -20.59 -19.09 14.07
N GLY A 54 -19.69 -19.94 14.59
CA GLY A 54 -18.32 -19.56 14.92
C GLY A 54 -17.51 -19.12 13.70
N ASP A 55 -17.59 -19.85 12.58
CA ASP A 55 -16.87 -19.50 11.35
C ASP A 55 -17.39 -18.19 10.75
N ARG A 56 -18.71 -17.99 10.74
CA ARG A 56 -19.32 -16.74 10.28
C ARG A 56 -18.85 -15.55 11.10
N ASN A 57 -18.91 -15.67 12.42
CA ASN A 57 -18.46 -14.61 13.32
C ASN A 57 -16.96 -14.32 13.14
N ALA A 58 -16.14 -15.36 13.03
CA ALA A 58 -14.70 -15.23 12.82
C ALA A 58 -14.36 -14.52 11.50
N ILE A 59 -15.08 -14.82 10.40
CA ILE A 59 -14.94 -14.12 9.12
C ILE A 59 -15.38 -12.66 9.25
N GLN A 60 -16.50 -12.38 9.91
CA GLN A 60 -17.00 -11.02 10.13
C GLN A 60 -16.06 -10.17 10.97
N GLU A 61 -15.55 -10.72 12.08
CA GLU A 61 -14.51 -10.10 12.89
C GLU A 61 -13.27 -9.80 12.06
N GLU A 62 -12.88 -10.72 11.16
CA GLU A 62 -11.73 -10.52 10.29
C GLU A 62 -11.95 -9.41 9.24
N ILE A 63 -13.14 -9.33 8.64
CA ILE A 63 -13.51 -8.26 7.70
C ILE A 63 -13.42 -6.90 8.39
N HIS A 64 -13.95 -6.79 9.61
CA HIS A 64 -13.90 -5.57 10.42
C HIS A 64 -12.50 -5.27 11.00
N GLY A 65 -11.56 -6.22 10.90
CA GLY A 65 -10.21 -6.05 11.42
C GLY A 65 -10.13 -6.18 12.94
N VAL A 66 -11.07 -6.89 13.57
CA VAL A 66 -11.10 -7.19 15.00
C VAL A 66 -10.18 -8.37 15.33
N ARG A 67 -10.22 -9.41 14.50
CA ARG A 67 -9.42 -10.64 14.67
C ARG A 67 -8.77 -11.05 13.37
N CYS A 68 -7.54 -11.55 13.39
CA CYS A 68 -6.89 -12.13 12.21
C CYS A 68 -7.01 -13.66 12.25
N LEU A 69 -7.41 -14.30 11.14
CA LEU A 69 -7.50 -15.77 11.05
C LEU A 69 -6.16 -16.43 10.69
N ALA A 70 -5.09 -15.64 10.51
CA ALA A 70 -3.77 -16.18 10.23
C ALA A 70 -3.24 -17.01 11.41
N ILE A 71 -2.76 -18.22 11.10
CA ILE A 71 -2.15 -19.11 12.08
C ILE A 71 -0.82 -18.51 12.57
N GLN A 72 -0.54 -18.64 13.86
CA GLN A 72 0.76 -18.28 14.41
C GLN A 72 1.85 -19.19 13.85
N GLU A 73 2.75 -18.60 13.07
CA GLU A 73 3.85 -19.34 12.43
C GLU A 73 4.94 -19.70 13.43
N THR A 74 5.17 -21.00 13.63
CA THR A 74 6.37 -21.54 14.28
C THR A 74 7.39 -22.00 13.23
N ALA A 75 8.67 -22.15 13.62
CA ALA A 75 9.69 -22.69 12.71
C ALA A 75 9.36 -24.13 12.28
N GLU A 76 8.85 -24.93 13.21
CA GLU A 76 8.39 -26.31 12.99
C GLU A 76 7.22 -26.37 12.00
N LEU A 77 6.16 -25.57 12.20
CA LEU A 77 5.01 -25.53 11.29
C LEU A 77 5.46 -25.22 9.86
N LYS A 78 6.36 -24.25 9.68
CA LYS A 78 6.90 -23.90 8.36
C LYS A 78 7.67 -25.07 7.76
N ALA A 79 8.55 -25.72 8.52
CA ALA A 79 9.35 -26.84 8.04
C ALA A 79 8.48 -28.02 7.62
N VAL A 80 7.53 -28.43 8.47
CA VAL A 80 6.59 -29.53 8.20
C VAL A 80 5.71 -29.21 7.00
N ALA A 81 5.13 -28.00 6.94
CA ALA A 81 4.26 -27.61 5.84
C ALA A 81 5.02 -27.50 4.50
N LEU A 82 6.27 -27.03 4.51
CA LEU A 82 7.10 -26.98 3.31
C LEU A 82 7.48 -28.37 2.80
N ASP A 83 7.75 -29.32 3.69
CA ASP A 83 8.01 -30.70 3.33
C ASP A 83 6.75 -31.36 2.76
N ALA A 84 5.62 -31.22 3.45
CA ALA A 84 4.32 -31.69 2.98
C ALA A 84 3.93 -31.07 1.63
N PHE A 85 4.21 -29.78 1.41
CA PHE A 85 3.98 -29.10 0.13
C PHE A 85 4.81 -29.71 -1.01
N ARG A 86 6.06 -30.09 -0.75
CA ARG A 86 6.90 -30.80 -1.72
C ARG A 86 6.33 -32.18 -2.04
N HIS A 87 5.87 -32.90 -1.03
CA HIS A 87 5.23 -34.20 -1.21
C HIS A 87 3.91 -34.09 -2.00
N GLU A 88 3.04 -33.15 -1.64
CA GLU A 88 1.77 -32.90 -2.32
C GLU A 88 1.98 -32.50 -3.79
N LEU A 89 3.02 -31.70 -4.08
CA LEU A 89 3.42 -31.40 -5.44
C LEU A 89 3.73 -32.66 -6.25
N THR A 90 4.19 -33.76 -5.65
CA THR A 90 4.36 -35.04 -6.36
C THR A 90 3.04 -35.78 -6.54
N LEU A 91 2.15 -35.78 -5.54
CA LEU A 91 0.86 -36.47 -5.59
C LEU A 91 -0.12 -35.89 -6.61
N VAL A 92 -0.12 -34.57 -6.81
CA VAL A 92 -0.94 -33.89 -7.84
C VAL A 92 -0.49 -34.24 -9.28
N ALA A 93 0.43 -35.21 -9.46
CA ALA A 93 0.94 -35.67 -10.76
C ALA A 93 -0.10 -36.22 -11.73
N ASN A 94 -1.25 -36.65 -11.25
CA ASN A 94 -2.26 -37.27 -12.11
C ASN A 94 -3.05 -36.24 -12.94
N ASP A 95 -2.98 -34.94 -12.59
CA ASP A 95 -3.61 -33.87 -13.35
C ASP A 95 -2.59 -33.20 -14.29
N SER A 96 -2.55 -33.69 -15.54
CA SER A 96 -1.63 -33.18 -16.57
C SER A 96 -1.88 -31.71 -16.92
N GLU A 97 -3.11 -31.22 -16.81
CA GLU A 97 -3.46 -29.84 -17.14
C GLU A 97 -2.97 -28.89 -16.05
N LEU A 98 -3.23 -29.24 -14.79
CA LEU A 98 -2.82 -28.44 -13.65
C LEU A 98 -1.29 -28.30 -13.57
N LYS A 99 -0.54 -29.34 -13.97
CA LYS A 99 0.93 -29.32 -13.98
C LYS A 99 1.58 -28.82 -15.27
N ALA A 100 0.82 -28.41 -16.28
CA ALA A 100 1.37 -28.08 -17.59
C ALA A 100 2.55 -27.09 -17.56
N ALA A 101 2.44 -25.96 -16.84
CA ALA A 101 3.54 -25.00 -16.72
C ALA A 101 4.68 -25.49 -15.81
N TYR A 102 4.37 -26.29 -14.79
CA TYR A 102 5.36 -26.86 -13.88
C TYR A 102 6.23 -27.92 -14.57
N ASN A 103 5.64 -28.81 -15.37
CA ASN A 103 6.35 -29.80 -16.16
C ASN A 103 7.33 -29.13 -17.14
N LYS A 104 6.93 -28.02 -17.78
CA LYS A 104 7.83 -27.20 -18.61
C LYS A 104 9.03 -26.65 -17.85
N ILE A 105 8.89 -26.37 -16.55
CA ILE A 105 10.02 -25.95 -15.70
C ILE A 105 10.95 -27.15 -15.45
N LEU A 106 10.39 -28.29 -15.06
CA LEU A 106 11.16 -29.52 -14.80
C LEU A 106 11.94 -29.98 -16.04
N GLU A 107 11.30 -29.99 -17.21
CA GLU A 107 11.94 -30.34 -18.48
C GLU A 107 13.13 -29.41 -18.78
N ARG A 108 12.98 -28.11 -18.59
CA ARG A 108 14.08 -27.14 -18.79
C ARG A 108 15.22 -27.39 -17.81
N GLN A 109 14.92 -27.66 -16.55
CA GLN A 109 15.94 -27.98 -15.55
C GLN A 109 16.69 -29.26 -15.90
N GLN A 110 15.98 -30.29 -16.35
CA GLN A 110 16.57 -31.54 -16.82
C GLN A 110 17.47 -31.30 -18.04
N GLN A 111 17.00 -30.55 -19.04
CA GLN A 111 17.79 -30.19 -20.22
C GLN A 111 19.04 -29.37 -19.85
N GLN A 112 18.93 -28.41 -18.93
CA GLN A 112 20.08 -27.64 -18.43
C GLN A 112 21.08 -28.55 -17.71
N HIS A 113 20.59 -29.49 -16.89
CA HIS A 113 21.44 -30.45 -16.21
C HIS A 113 22.18 -31.37 -17.19
N SER A 114 21.48 -31.93 -18.19
CA SER A 114 22.10 -32.75 -19.24
C SER A 114 23.14 -31.98 -20.05
N ARG A 115 22.88 -30.71 -20.39
CA ARG A 115 23.88 -29.85 -21.07
C ARG A 115 25.12 -29.61 -20.23
N GLN A 116 24.96 -29.41 -18.92
CA GLN A 116 26.10 -29.25 -18.00
C GLN A 116 26.94 -30.53 -17.92
N LEU A 117 26.32 -31.70 -17.86
CA LEU A 117 27.03 -32.98 -17.86
C LEU A 117 27.81 -33.21 -19.15
N LEU A 118 27.21 -32.92 -20.31
CA LEU A 118 27.90 -33.03 -21.61
C LEU A 118 29.08 -32.05 -21.73
N GLN A 119 28.95 -30.84 -21.18
CA GLN A 119 30.05 -29.89 -21.12
C GLN A 119 31.18 -30.37 -20.21
N GLN A 120 30.85 -30.98 -19.06
CA GLN A 120 31.83 -31.58 -18.16
C GLN A 120 32.55 -32.77 -18.80
N GLN A 121 31.86 -33.60 -19.60
CA GLN A 121 32.50 -34.70 -20.33
C GLN A 121 33.43 -34.23 -21.45
N ARG A 122 33.12 -33.08 -22.08
CA ARG A 122 33.97 -32.48 -23.14
C ARG A 122 35.21 -31.78 -22.60
N GLN A 123 35.16 -31.28 -21.37
CA GLN A 123 36.32 -30.69 -20.72
C GLN A 123 37.16 -31.83 -20.13
N GLN A 124 38.37 -32.02 -20.64
CA GLN A 124 39.32 -32.99 -20.08
C GLN A 124 39.42 -32.82 -18.56
N PRO A 125 39.62 -33.91 -17.80
CA PRO A 125 39.61 -33.89 -16.34
C PRO A 125 40.52 -32.75 -15.85
N PRO A 126 39.99 -31.76 -15.13
CA PRO A 126 40.82 -30.70 -14.58
C PRO A 126 41.87 -31.34 -13.68
N PRO A 127 43.11 -30.81 -13.68
CA PRO A 127 44.17 -31.33 -12.81
C PRO A 127 43.66 -31.36 -11.36
N PRO A 128 44.02 -32.40 -10.59
CA PRO A 128 43.53 -32.62 -9.22
C PRO A 128 43.96 -31.43 -8.35
N SER A 129 43.04 -30.48 -8.20
CA SER A 129 43.19 -29.30 -7.35
C SER A 129 42.23 -29.48 -6.18
N HIS A 130 42.81 -29.55 -4.98
CA HIS A 130 42.22 -30.08 -3.76
C HIS A 130 41.20 -29.17 -3.04
N SER A 131 40.37 -28.41 -3.75
CA SER A 131 39.31 -27.60 -3.10
C SER A 131 37.92 -27.97 -3.62
N SER A 132 37.35 -29.03 -3.03
CA SER A 132 35.97 -29.48 -3.24
C SER A 132 34.94 -28.54 -2.60
N THR A 133 34.92 -27.27 -3.02
CA THR A 133 33.81 -26.37 -2.69
C THR A 133 32.59 -26.81 -3.49
N ARG A 134 31.64 -27.45 -2.80
CA ARG A 134 30.39 -27.97 -3.36
C ARG A 134 29.58 -26.81 -3.95
N ARG A 135 29.71 -26.56 -5.27
CA ARG A 135 28.90 -25.56 -5.99
C ARG A 135 27.43 -25.85 -5.77
N THR A 136 26.75 -24.97 -5.03
CA THR A 136 25.30 -25.01 -4.87
C THR A 136 24.67 -24.71 -6.23
N ARG A 137 23.85 -25.63 -6.75
CA ARG A 137 23.10 -25.37 -7.98
C ARG A 137 22.21 -24.16 -7.77
N SER A 138 22.26 -23.19 -8.69
CA SER A 138 21.34 -22.06 -8.72
C SER A 138 19.92 -22.61 -8.83
N ARG A 139 19.16 -22.55 -7.73
CA ARG A 139 17.79 -23.07 -7.66
C ARG A 139 16.86 -22.11 -8.37
N CYS A 140 15.84 -22.63 -9.04
CA CYS A 140 14.78 -21.78 -9.58
C CYS A 140 14.13 -20.98 -8.45
N PHE A 141 13.79 -19.71 -8.66
CA PHE A 141 13.18 -18.87 -7.60
C PHE A 141 11.90 -19.49 -7.01
N MET A 142 11.19 -20.31 -7.78
CA MET A 142 9.97 -21.01 -7.38
C MET A 142 10.22 -22.18 -6.41
N GLU A 143 11.46 -22.65 -6.33
CA GLU A 143 11.88 -23.70 -5.41
C GLU A 143 12.31 -23.16 -4.05
N THR A 144 12.42 -21.83 -3.92
CA THR A 144 12.75 -21.21 -2.64
C THR A 144 11.60 -21.39 -1.66
N ASP A 145 11.96 -21.60 -0.39
CA ASP A 145 10.99 -21.79 0.69
C ASP A 145 10.17 -20.51 0.89
N ASP A 146 10.79 -19.33 0.75
CA ASP A 146 10.09 -18.05 0.83
C ASP A 146 8.99 -17.91 -0.23
N PHE A 147 9.24 -18.33 -1.47
CA PHE A 147 8.23 -18.29 -2.52
C PHE A 147 7.05 -19.21 -2.21
N ARG A 148 7.31 -20.43 -1.72
CA ARG A 148 6.27 -21.43 -1.36
C ARG A 148 5.49 -21.02 -0.12
N LEU A 149 6.15 -20.43 0.87
CA LEU A 149 5.50 -19.92 2.09
C LEU A 149 4.44 -18.87 1.79
N ARG A 150 4.54 -18.11 0.68
CA ARG A 150 3.48 -17.18 0.26
C ARG A 150 2.15 -17.90 0.00
N PHE A 151 2.21 -19.07 -0.63
CA PHE A 151 1.03 -19.88 -0.94
C PHE A 151 0.47 -20.54 0.31
N LEU A 152 1.34 -21.11 1.14
CA LEU A 152 0.94 -21.68 2.44
C LEU A 152 0.26 -20.63 3.32
N ARG A 153 0.85 -19.44 3.48
CA ARG A 153 0.23 -18.33 4.25
C ARG A 153 -1.12 -17.90 3.66
N CYS A 154 -1.22 -17.82 2.33
CA CYS A 154 -2.45 -17.42 1.67
C CYS A 154 -3.61 -18.38 1.94
N GLU A 155 -3.31 -19.68 2.06
CA GLU A 155 -4.27 -20.76 2.31
C GLU A 155 -4.31 -21.21 3.78
N LEU A 156 -3.81 -20.37 4.70
CA LEU A 156 -3.80 -20.67 6.14
C LEU A 156 -3.16 -22.04 6.45
N PHE A 157 -2.08 -22.37 5.73
CA PHE A 157 -1.32 -23.63 5.82
C PHE A 157 -2.10 -24.90 5.41
N ASP A 158 -3.21 -24.78 4.67
CA ASP A 158 -3.79 -25.90 3.93
C ASP A 158 -2.86 -26.27 2.76
N VAL A 159 -2.04 -27.30 2.95
CA VAL A 159 -0.97 -27.71 2.03
C VAL A 159 -1.51 -28.04 0.65
N ARG A 160 -2.66 -28.72 0.57
CA ARG A 160 -3.28 -29.14 -0.70
C ARG A 160 -3.80 -27.93 -1.46
N LYS A 161 -4.58 -27.05 -0.81
CA LYS A 161 -5.04 -25.81 -1.46
C LYS A 161 -3.88 -24.92 -1.88
N ALA A 162 -2.84 -24.81 -1.04
CA ALA A 162 -1.65 -24.02 -1.35
C ALA A 162 -0.92 -24.56 -2.59
N THR A 163 -0.82 -25.89 -2.71
CA THR A 163 -0.21 -26.56 -3.87
C THR A 163 -1.00 -26.32 -5.14
N ILE A 164 -2.33 -26.46 -5.09
CA ILE A 164 -3.21 -26.18 -6.23
C ILE A 164 -3.10 -24.71 -6.65
N ARG A 165 -3.14 -23.77 -5.69
CA ARG A 165 -2.95 -22.33 -5.96
C ARG A 165 -1.60 -22.05 -6.62
N PHE A 166 -0.54 -22.70 -6.17
CA PHE A 166 0.80 -22.58 -6.77
C PHE A 166 0.82 -23.04 -8.23
N LEU A 167 0.22 -24.19 -8.54
CA LEU A 167 0.16 -24.68 -9.92
C LEU A 167 -0.70 -23.76 -10.81
N ASN A 168 -1.85 -23.31 -10.30
CA ASN A 168 -2.70 -22.31 -10.94
C ASN A 168 -1.97 -20.97 -11.17
N TYR A 169 -1.09 -20.56 -10.25
CA TYR A 169 -0.23 -19.39 -10.42
C TYR A 169 0.72 -19.57 -11.61
N LEU A 170 1.40 -20.71 -11.71
CA LEU A 170 2.34 -20.97 -12.81
C LEU A 170 1.64 -20.98 -14.17
N ASN A 171 0.50 -21.66 -14.26
CA ASN A 171 -0.29 -21.71 -15.50
C ASN A 171 -0.79 -20.32 -15.90
N LEU A 172 -1.37 -19.57 -14.97
CA LEU A 172 -1.87 -18.22 -15.25
C LEU A 172 -0.73 -17.25 -15.59
N ALA A 173 0.38 -17.29 -14.87
CA ALA A 173 1.53 -16.43 -15.15
C ALA A 173 2.13 -16.74 -16.54
N HIS A 174 2.22 -18.02 -16.91
CA HIS A 174 2.64 -18.45 -18.24
C HIS A 174 1.64 -18.04 -19.33
N GLN A 175 0.34 -18.15 -19.08
CA GLN A 175 -0.69 -17.70 -20.01
C GLN A 175 -0.60 -16.19 -20.26
N LEU A 176 -0.40 -15.40 -19.19
CA LEU A 176 -0.38 -13.94 -19.30
C LEU A 176 0.95 -13.41 -19.86
N PHE A 177 2.09 -13.93 -19.40
CA PHE A 177 3.42 -13.35 -19.70
C PHE A 177 4.32 -14.27 -20.54
N GLY A 178 3.88 -15.48 -20.84
CA GLY A 178 4.67 -16.46 -21.60
C GLY A 178 5.79 -17.09 -20.78
N SER A 179 6.84 -17.54 -21.47
CA SER A 179 7.93 -18.33 -20.87
C SER A 179 8.77 -17.58 -19.84
N VAL A 180 8.77 -16.23 -19.86
CA VAL A 180 9.49 -15.38 -18.91
C VAL A 180 8.99 -15.55 -17.48
N ALA A 181 7.69 -15.83 -17.32
CA ALA A 181 7.07 -16.11 -16.01
C ALA A 181 7.64 -17.34 -15.32
N LEU A 182 8.18 -18.28 -16.10
CA LEU A 182 8.70 -19.55 -15.63
C LEU A 182 10.20 -19.49 -15.28
N THR A 183 10.89 -18.42 -15.65
CA THR A 183 12.33 -18.29 -15.44
C THR A 183 12.68 -17.29 -14.34
N ARG A 184 11.84 -16.26 -14.14
CA ARG A 184 12.01 -15.27 -13.08
C ARG A 184 10.66 -14.70 -12.63
N GLN A 185 10.69 -13.93 -11.54
CA GLN A 185 9.53 -13.17 -11.12
C GLN A 185 9.14 -12.12 -12.18
N ILE A 186 7.83 -11.91 -12.31
CA ILE A 186 7.26 -10.90 -13.21
C ILE A 186 7.51 -9.50 -12.63
N GLY A 187 8.01 -8.61 -13.47
CA GLY A 187 8.27 -7.20 -13.16
C GLY A 187 7.62 -6.25 -14.17
N LEU A 188 7.77 -4.95 -13.94
CA LEU A 188 7.22 -3.91 -14.83
C LEU A 188 7.86 -3.94 -16.23
N GLN A 189 9.06 -4.50 -16.38
CA GLN A 189 9.72 -4.68 -17.66
C GLN A 189 9.02 -5.71 -18.58
N ASP A 190 8.14 -6.55 -18.02
CA ASP A 190 7.41 -7.58 -18.78
C ASP A 190 6.15 -7.05 -19.48
N PHE A 191 5.85 -5.77 -19.26
CA PHE A 191 4.76 -5.08 -19.93
C PHE A 191 5.26 -4.40 -21.21
N THR A 192 4.48 -4.50 -22.28
CA THR A 192 4.73 -3.77 -23.52
C THR A 192 4.61 -2.26 -23.31
N LYS A 193 5.18 -1.45 -24.22
CA LYS A 193 5.05 0.01 -24.18
C LYS A 193 3.58 0.48 -24.17
N ARG A 194 2.69 -0.24 -24.87
CA ARG A 194 1.24 0.04 -24.90
C ARG A 194 0.60 -0.24 -23.55
N GLU A 195 0.88 -1.42 -22.97
CA GLU A 195 0.36 -1.78 -21.65
C GLU A 195 0.87 -0.83 -20.56
N LEU A 196 2.15 -0.45 -20.59
CA LEU A 196 2.72 0.51 -19.66
C LEU A 196 2.03 1.89 -19.70
N LYS A 197 1.58 2.37 -20.87
CA LYS A 197 0.77 3.61 -20.94
C LYS A 197 -0.51 3.47 -20.11
N TRP A 198 -1.13 2.29 -20.13
CA TRP A 198 -2.33 1.99 -19.34
C TRP A 198 -2.00 1.87 -17.84
N VAL A 199 -0.90 1.19 -17.49
CA VAL A 199 -0.39 1.14 -16.11
C VAL A 199 -0.27 2.56 -15.55
N LYS A 200 0.29 3.51 -16.30
CA LYS A 200 0.47 4.92 -15.86
C LYS A 200 -0.83 5.64 -15.50
N LYS A 201 -1.99 5.21 -16.02
CA LYS A 201 -3.32 5.77 -15.71
C LYS A 201 -3.75 5.48 -14.27
N GLY A 202 -3.21 4.42 -13.64
CA GLY A 202 -3.38 4.16 -12.22
C GLY A 202 -4.80 3.74 -11.83
N PHE A 203 -5.50 2.99 -12.67
CA PHE A 203 -6.84 2.46 -12.36
C PHE A 203 -6.84 1.44 -11.22
N ILE A 204 -5.75 0.67 -11.13
CA ILE A 204 -5.49 -0.28 -10.06
C ILE A 204 -4.28 0.26 -9.30
N GLN A 205 -4.46 0.59 -8.02
CA GLN A 205 -3.39 1.13 -7.19
C GLN A 205 -3.25 0.32 -5.91
N LEU A 206 -2.00 0.07 -5.53
CA LEU A 206 -1.65 -0.36 -4.20
C LEU A 206 -1.30 0.90 -3.39
N LEU A 207 -1.98 1.11 -2.27
CA LEU A 207 -1.92 2.37 -1.54
C LEU A 207 -0.73 2.38 -0.57
N PRO A 208 -0.09 3.53 -0.30
CA PRO A 208 1.11 3.61 0.55
C PRO A 208 0.77 3.58 2.05
N TYR A 209 -0.38 3.00 2.41
CA TYR A 209 -0.88 2.90 3.77
C TYR A 209 -1.60 1.57 3.97
N ARG A 210 -1.85 1.27 5.24
CA ARG A 210 -2.63 0.14 5.71
C ARG A 210 -3.96 0.63 6.28
N ASP A 211 -4.93 -0.28 6.39
CA ASP A 211 -6.10 0.00 7.21
C ASP A 211 -5.78 -0.14 8.70
N ARG A 212 -6.79 0.05 9.57
CA ARG A 212 -6.61 -0.04 11.04
C ARG A 212 -6.10 -1.38 11.56
N ALA A 213 -6.27 -2.46 10.79
CA ALA A 213 -5.83 -3.81 11.14
C ALA A 213 -4.47 -4.16 10.51
N GLY A 214 -3.85 -3.20 9.81
CA GLY A 214 -2.55 -3.36 9.20
C GLY A 214 -2.61 -3.96 7.79
N ARG A 215 -3.79 -4.25 7.25
CA ARG A 215 -3.93 -4.91 5.95
C ARG A 215 -3.53 -3.96 4.82
N ARG A 216 -2.88 -4.47 3.76
CA ARG A 216 -2.58 -3.64 2.57
C ARG A 216 -3.90 -3.23 1.93
N VAL A 217 -4.02 -1.97 1.52
CA VAL A 217 -5.21 -1.49 0.80
C VAL A 217 -4.92 -1.41 -0.68
N MET A 218 -5.69 -2.14 -1.47
CA MET A 218 -5.72 -2.04 -2.93
C MET A 218 -7.00 -1.31 -3.34
N ALA A 219 -6.89 -0.37 -4.28
CA ALA A 219 -8.04 0.34 -4.84
C ALA A 219 -8.12 0.10 -6.34
N ILE A 220 -9.31 -0.26 -6.81
CA ILE A 220 -9.68 -0.30 -8.21
C ILE A 220 -10.73 0.77 -8.43
N MET A 221 -10.38 1.76 -9.24
CA MET A 221 -11.23 2.92 -9.52
C MET A 221 -11.76 2.84 -10.94
N GLY A 222 -13.06 3.02 -11.06
CA GLY A 222 -13.83 2.90 -12.29
C GLY A 222 -13.50 3.90 -13.40
N GLY A 223 -12.31 3.83 -13.99
CA GLY A 223 -11.96 4.65 -15.14
C GLY A 223 -12.26 3.94 -16.46
N GLY A 224 -13.51 4.06 -16.92
CA GLY A 224 -13.87 3.72 -18.29
C GLY A 224 -13.12 4.63 -19.27
N VAL A 225 -12.48 4.05 -20.27
CA VAL A 225 -11.89 4.78 -21.40
C VAL A 225 -13.03 5.44 -22.14
N ARG A 226 -13.23 6.75 -21.95
CA ARG A 226 -14.26 7.55 -22.65
C ARG A 226 -13.93 7.83 -24.12
N SER A 227 -12.77 7.41 -24.64
CA SER A 227 -12.43 7.66 -26.04
C SER A 227 -12.77 6.47 -26.92
N ASN A 228 -13.72 6.69 -27.83
CA ASN A 228 -14.13 5.76 -28.90
C ASN A 228 -12.95 5.30 -29.79
N SER A 229 -11.77 5.94 -29.69
CA SER A 229 -10.56 5.59 -30.46
C SER A 229 -9.53 4.74 -29.70
N GLU A 230 -9.67 4.52 -28.38
CA GLU A 230 -8.83 3.59 -27.60
C GLU A 230 -9.63 2.33 -27.18
N GLN A 231 -10.73 2.03 -27.88
CA GLN A 231 -11.78 1.11 -27.44
C GLN A 231 -11.36 -0.36 -27.35
N GLU A 232 -10.29 -0.77 -28.02
CA GLU A 232 -9.61 -2.04 -27.76
C GLU A 232 -8.46 -1.84 -26.77
N VAL A 233 -8.74 -1.40 -25.55
CA VAL A 233 -7.79 -1.72 -24.48
C VAL A 233 -7.84 -3.22 -24.29
N ASP A 234 -6.75 -3.87 -24.70
CA ASP A 234 -6.55 -5.29 -24.58
C ASP A 234 -6.91 -5.75 -23.16
N PHE A 235 -7.96 -6.56 -23.04
CA PHE A 235 -8.39 -7.15 -21.77
C PHE A 235 -7.21 -7.86 -21.08
N LEU A 236 -6.28 -8.39 -21.89
CA LEU A 236 -5.04 -9.02 -21.44
C LEU A 236 -4.16 -8.02 -20.67
N ALA A 237 -4.08 -6.77 -21.09
CA ALA A 237 -3.34 -5.72 -20.38
C ALA A 237 -3.91 -5.48 -18.97
N ARG A 238 -5.24 -5.52 -18.83
CA ARG A 238 -5.94 -5.36 -17.54
C ARG A 238 -5.68 -6.55 -16.65
N ALA A 239 -5.81 -7.76 -17.19
CA ALA A 239 -5.51 -9.00 -16.50
C ALA A 239 -4.07 -9.04 -15.99
N LYS A 240 -3.09 -8.73 -16.87
CA LYS A 240 -1.67 -8.62 -16.50
C LYS A 240 -1.43 -7.63 -15.38
N LEU A 241 -2.02 -6.44 -15.45
CA LEU A 241 -1.85 -5.43 -14.39
C LEU A 241 -2.47 -5.89 -13.08
N TYR A 242 -3.68 -6.46 -13.12
CA TYR A 242 -4.35 -6.94 -11.91
C TYR A 242 -3.55 -8.08 -11.25
N PHE A 243 -3.08 -9.04 -12.05
CA PHE A 243 -2.16 -10.09 -11.60
C PHE A 243 -0.91 -9.51 -10.94
N TYR A 244 -0.22 -8.59 -11.62
CA TYR A 244 1.03 -8.01 -11.14
C TYR A 244 0.85 -7.21 -9.84
N ILE A 245 -0.13 -6.31 -9.78
CA ILE A 245 -0.39 -5.49 -8.59
C ILE A 245 -0.76 -6.38 -7.40
N ARG A 246 -1.60 -7.40 -7.64
CA ARG A 246 -2.00 -8.34 -6.60
C ARG A 246 -0.83 -9.16 -6.09
N ASP A 247 0.04 -9.65 -6.97
CA ASP A 247 1.24 -10.39 -6.57
C ASP A 247 2.21 -9.48 -5.80
N ALA A 248 2.46 -8.27 -6.29
CA ALA A 248 3.35 -7.29 -5.65
C ALA A 248 2.86 -6.88 -4.25
N ALA A 249 1.55 -6.91 -3.98
CA ALA A 249 0.98 -6.50 -2.70
C ALA A 249 1.51 -7.30 -1.49
N THR A 250 1.90 -8.56 -1.69
CA THR A 250 2.41 -9.44 -0.61
C THR A 250 3.84 -9.91 -0.85
N ARG A 251 4.41 -9.67 -2.04
CA ARG A 251 5.70 -10.20 -2.47
C ARG A 251 6.83 -9.90 -1.47
N ASP A 252 6.98 -8.64 -1.08
CA ASP A 252 8.12 -8.18 -0.29
C ASP A 252 7.76 -7.93 1.19
N SER A 253 6.65 -8.48 1.69
CA SER A 253 6.19 -8.24 3.07
C SER A 253 5.55 -9.48 3.69
N VAL A 254 6.30 -10.18 4.55
CA VAL A 254 5.79 -11.33 5.34
C VAL A 254 4.60 -10.94 6.19
N GLU A 255 4.64 -9.74 6.78
CA GLU A 255 3.51 -9.17 7.51
C GLU A 255 2.25 -9.15 6.63
N SER A 256 2.34 -8.61 5.41
CA SER A 256 1.21 -8.52 4.46
C SER A 256 0.75 -9.90 3.96
N GLN A 257 1.64 -10.89 3.88
CA GLN A 257 1.25 -12.27 3.56
C GLN A 257 0.39 -12.89 4.65
N ARG A 258 0.70 -12.60 5.93
CA ARG A 258 -0.03 -13.09 7.10
C ARG A 258 -1.37 -12.38 7.25
N ILE A 259 -1.35 -11.06 7.39
CA ILE A 259 -2.56 -10.27 7.69
C ILE A 259 -3.43 -10.02 6.46
N GLY A 260 -2.89 -10.20 5.26
CA GLY A 260 -3.62 -10.08 4.00
C GLY A 260 -3.82 -8.65 3.51
N ALA A 261 -4.77 -8.50 2.59
CA ALA A 261 -5.11 -7.27 1.92
C ALA A 261 -6.62 -7.05 1.86
N VAL A 262 -7.01 -5.78 1.72
CA VAL A 262 -8.39 -5.35 1.47
C VAL A 262 -8.45 -4.72 0.08
N LEU A 263 -9.48 -5.08 -0.68
CA LEU A 263 -9.74 -4.50 -2.00
C LEU A 263 -10.93 -3.55 -1.89
N VAL A 264 -10.74 -2.32 -2.35
CA VAL A 264 -11.80 -1.32 -2.51
C VAL A 264 -12.08 -1.17 -4.00
N LEU A 265 -13.31 -1.43 -4.40
CA LEU A 265 -13.81 -1.26 -5.77
C LEU A 265 -14.76 -0.07 -5.75
N ASP A 266 -14.30 1.07 -6.25
CA ASP A 266 -15.12 2.30 -6.30
C ASP A 266 -15.63 2.52 -7.73
N SER A 267 -16.94 2.36 -7.88
CA SER A 267 -17.66 2.52 -9.16
C SER A 267 -18.25 3.91 -9.37
N SER A 268 -18.11 4.84 -8.42
CA SER A 268 -18.70 6.20 -8.53
C SER A 268 -18.20 6.97 -9.76
N VAL A 269 -17.02 6.62 -10.28
CA VAL A 269 -16.44 7.24 -11.49
C VAL A 269 -17.20 6.83 -12.78
N TRP A 270 -18.10 5.85 -12.71
CA TRP A 270 -18.92 5.40 -13.85
C TRP A 270 -20.17 6.25 -14.11
N GLU A 271 -20.64 7.06 -13.15
CA GLU A 271 -21.91 7.79 -13.25
C GLU A 271 -21.97 8.79 -14.41
N GLY A 272 -20.85 9.36 -14.84
CA GLY A 272 -20.88 10.46 -15.81
C GLY A 272 -21.01 10.05 -17.29
N GLY A 273 -21.21 8.77 -17.62
CA GLY A 273 -21.39 8.29 -18.99
C GLY A 273 -22.83 7.83 -19.21
N GLY A 274 -23.71 8.75 -19.61
CA GLY A 274 -25.16 8.50 -19.73
C GLY A 274 -25.54 7.21 -20.45
N SER A 275 -26.64 6.58 -20.03
CA SER A 275 -27.41 5.41 -20.54
C SER A 275 -26.69 4.22 -21.21
N ARG A 276 -25.36 4.24 -21.37
CA ARG A 276 -24.53 3.16 -21.92
C ARG A 276 -23.77 2.41 -20.82
N ALA A 277 -24.21 2.52 -19.56
CA ALA A 277 -23.63 1.80 -18.43
C ALA A 277 -23.62 0.27 -18.66
N GLU A 278 -24.57 -0.25 -19.44
CA GLU A 278 -24.65 -1.66 -19.85
C GLU A 278 -23.48 -2.12 -20.72
N GLN A 279 -22.79 -1.22 -21.43
CA GLN A 279 -21.71 -1.57 -22.36
C GLN A 279 -20.30 -1.39 -21.78
N SER A 280 -20.16 -1.23 -20.47
CA SER A 280 -18.82 -1.08 -19.90
C SER A 280 -17.99 -2.35 -20.15
N PRO A 281 -16.85 -2.26 -20.88
CA PRO A 281 -15.98 -3.41 -21.17
C PRO A 281 -15.28 -3.96 -19.92
N PHE A 282 -15.51 -3.37 -18.75
CA PHE A 282 -15.11 -3.96 -17.48
C PHE A 282 -15.93 -5.20 -17.14
N PHE A 283 -17.03 -5.44 -17.85
CA PHE A 283 -17.97 -6.50 -17.57
C PHE A 283 -18.02 -7.58 -18.66
N SER A 284 -16.96 -7.71 -19.45
CA SER A 284 -16.89 -8.83 -20.39
C SER A 284 -16.73 -10.16 -19.61
N PRO A 285 -17.47 -11.22 -19.98
CA PRO A 285 -17.29 -12.57 -19.43
C PRO A 285 -15.82 -13.02 -19.39
N ALA A 286 -15.05 -12.66 -20.42
CA ALA A 286 -13.61 -12.95 -20.51
C ALA A 286 -12.79 -12.28 -19.38
N LEU A 287 -13.03 -11.00 -19.07
CA LEU A 287 -12.33 -10.31 -17.99
C LEU A 287 -12.68 -10.91 -16.63
N TYR A 288 -13.93 -11.34 -16.44
CA TYR A 288 -14.36 -12.02 -15.23
C TYR A 288 -13.70 -13.37 -15.04
N ALA A 289 -13.69 -14.21 -16.08
CA ALA A 289 -13.03 -15.51 -16.04
C ALA A 289 -11.54 -15.36 -15.66
N VAL A 290 -10.85 -14.37 -16.22
CA VAL A 290 -9.45 -14.10 -15.87
C VAL A 290 -9.30 -13.50 -14.47
N THR A 291 -10.25 -12.68 -14.02
CA THR A 291 -10.26 -12.15 -12.64
C THR A 291 -10.42 -13.28 -11.63
N GLN A 292 -11.32 -14.24 -11.88
CA GLN A 292 -11.49 -15.42 -11.04
C GLN A 292 -10.26 -16.31 -11.01
N LYS A 293 -9.67 -16.60 -12.17
CA LYS A 293 -8.37 -17.28 -12.25
C LYS A 293 -7.33 -16.53 -11.43
N THR A 294 -7.25 -15.19 -11.57
CA THR A 294 -6.30 -14.37 -10.80
C THR A 294 -6.55 -14.49 -9.30
N ILE A 295 -7.80 -14.47 -8.86
CA ILE A 295 -8.21 -14.63 -7.46
C ILE A 295 -7.75 -15.98 -6.92
N ALA A 296 -7.99 -17.06 -7.66
CA ALA A 296 -7.63 -18.43 -7.31
C ALA A 296 -6.13 -18.74 -7.44
N SER A 297 -5.37 -17.96 -8.22
CA SER A 297 -3.94 -18.21 -8.49
C SER A 297 -2.99 -17.38 -7.62
N VAL A 298 -3.20 -16.07 -7.49
CA VAL A 298 -2.19 -15.19 -6.88
C VAL A 298 -2.16 -15.37 -5.35
N PRO A 299 -0.96 -15.50 -4.72
CA PRO A 299 -0.83 -15.74 -3.28
C PRO A 299 -1.00 -14.45 -2.45
N THR A 300 -2.18 -13.85 -2.58
CA THR A 300 -2.59 -12.66 -1.84
C THR A 300 -3.91 -12.93 -1.14
N ARG A 301 -3.83 -13.07 0.18
CA ARG A 301 -4.99 -13.32 1.03
C ARG A 301 -5.90 -12.10 1.04
N MET A 302 -7.02 -12.16 0.31
CA MET A 302 -8.01 -11.10 0.29
C MET A 302 -8.93 -11.28 1.48
N VAL A 303 -8.78 -10.40 2.47
CA VAL A 303 -9.53 -10.49 3.73
C VAL A 303 -10.94 -9.96 3.58
N ALA A 304 -11.06 -8.82 2.89
CA ALA A 304 -12.32 -8.17 2.59
C ALA A 304 -12.26 -7.55 1.19
N ILE A 305 -13.42 -7.54 0.53
CA ILE A 305 -13.63 -6.88 -0.75
C ILE A 305 -14.81 -5.92 -0.58
N HIS A 306 -14.53 -4.62 -0.56
CA HIS A 306 -15.56 -3.60 -0.46
C HIS A 306 -15.92 -3.08 -1.83
N TYR A 307 -17.14 -3.34 -2.26
CA TYR A 307 -17.70 -2.74 -3.46
C TYR A 307 -18.50 -1.49 -3.07
N CYS A 308 -18.18 -0.34 -3.66
CA CYS A 308 -18.88 0.91 -3.43
C CYS A 308 -19.62 1.32 -4.70
N PHE A 309 -20.93 1.47 -4.58
CA PHE A 309 -21.84 1.76 -5.68
C PHE A 309 -22.69 2.99 -5.40
N PRO A 310 -23.02 3.75 -6.46
CA PRO A 310 -24.06 4.74 -6.34
C PRO A 310 -25.41 4.06 -6.13
N ASN A 311 -26.32 4.78 -5.49
CA ASN A 311 -27.67 4.29 -5.22
C ASN A 311 -28.58 4.48 -6.44
N THR A 312 -28.38 3.67 -7.49
CA THR A 312 -29.27 3.65 -8.67
C THR A 312 -29.82 2.24 -8.93
N PRO A 313 -31.05 2.10 -9.48
CA PRO A 313 -31.65 0.79 -9.75
C PRO A 313 -30.77 -0.12 -10.60
N ALA A 314 -30.19 0.41 -11.69
CA ALA A 314 -29.30 -0.33 -12.57
C ALA A 314 -28.09 -0.94 -11.84
N PHE A 315 -27.54 -0.26 -10.83
CA PHE A 315 -26.46 -0.82 -10.05
C PHE A 315 -26.98 -1.89 -9.08
N ARG A 316 -28.14 -1.74 -8.45
CA ARG A 316 -28.69 -2.76 -7.52
C ARG A 316 -28.81 -4.13 -8.22
N THR A 317 -29.54 -4.18 -9.33
CA THR A 317 -29.82 -5.43 -10.08
C THR A 317 -28.56 -6.04 -10.68
N PHE A 318 -27.68 -5.22 -11.26
CA PHE A 318 -26.48 -5.73 -11.92
C PHE A 318 -25.41 -6.22 -10.94
N ASN A 319 -25.40 -5.68 -9.71
CA ASN A 319 -24.43 -6.08 -8.69
C ASN A 319 -24.77 -7.41 -8.08
N VAL A 320 -26.05 -7.69 -7.86
CA VAL A 320 -26.55 -8.97 -7.40
C VAL A 320 -26.05 -10.12 -8.26
N LEU A 321 -26.34 -10.04 -9.56
CA LEU A 321 -25.97 -11.06 -10.52
C LEU A 321 -24.44 -11.26 -10.52
N LYS A 322 -23.70 -10.15 -10.55
CA LYS A 322 -22.23 -10.20 -10.56
C LYS A 322 -21.61 -10.76 -9.31
N LEU A 323 -22.12 -10.44 -8.14
CA LEU A 323 -21.52 -10.94 -6.91
C LEU A 323 -21.62 -12.45 -6.90
N VAL A 324 -22.82 -12.97 -7.12
CA VAL A 324 -23.13 -14.41 -7.13
C VAL A 324 -22.40 -15.15 -8.24
N THR A 325 -22.36 -14.61 -9.47
CA THR A 325 -21.71 -15.31 -10.59
C THR A 325 -20.19 -15.20 -10.57
N ASN A 326 -19.64 -14.14 -9.98
CA ASN A 326 -18.19 -13.94 -10.04
C ASN A 326 -17.52 -14.77 -8.96
N PHE A 327 -17.87 -14.65 -7.69
CA PHE A 327 -17.01 -15.19 -6.65
C PHE A 327 -17.31 -16.64 -6.31
N THR A 328 -16.25 -17.42 -6.07
CA THR A 328 -16.42 -18.70 -5.38
C THR A 328 -16.96 -18.47 -3.97
N GLN A 329 -17.64 -19.48 -3.44
CA GLN A 329 -18.31 -19.44 -2.14
C GLN A 329 -17.46 -18.84 -1.01
N SER A 330 -16.18 -19.21 -0.93
CA SER A 330 -15.26 -18.72 0.12
C SER A 330 -14.94 -17.22 0.02
N TYR A 331 -15.01 -16.64 -1.18
CA TYR A 331 -14.79 -15.22 -1.39
C TYR A 331 -16.06 -14.40 -1.26
N LEU A 332 -17.22 -14.95 -1.64
CA LEU A 332 -18.53 -14.29 -1.47
C LEU A 332 -18.73 -13.79 -0.03
N LEU A 333 -18.38 -14.63 0.94
CA LEU A 333 -18.46 -14.32 2.37
C LEU A 333 -17.61 -13.13 2.82
N ARG A 334 -16.62 -12.74 2.00
CA ARG A 334 -15.68 -11.64 2.25
C ARG A 334 -16.03 -10.38 1.49
N VAL A 335 -17.07 -10.42 0.66
CA VAL A 335 -17.56 -9.26 -0.07
C VAL A 335 -18.50 -8.44 0.81
N GLN A 336 -18.32 -7.13 0.79
CA GLN A 336 -19.18 -6.15 1.45
C GLN A 336 -19.63 -5.13 0.41
N ALA A 337 -20.91 -5.15 0.07
CA ALA A 337 -21.49 -4.20 -0.87
C ALA A 337 -21.99 -2.95 -0.11
N HIS A 338 -21.56 -1.79 -0.57
CA HIS A 338 -21.96 -0.49 -0.05
C HIS A 338 -22.71 0.25 -1.16
N VAL A 339 -23.99 0.50 -0.93
CA VAL A 339 -24.84 1.31 -1.79
C VAL A 339 -25.09 2.64 -1.10
N GLY A 340 -24.92 3.75 -1.80
CA GLY A 340 -25.11 5.08 -1.25
C GLY A 340 -24.42 6.16 -2.07
N SER A 341 -24.53 7.41 -1.60
CA SER A 341 -23.71 8.48 -2.16
C SER A 341 -22.22 8.18 -1.98
N LYS A 342 -21.36 8.83 -2.79
CA LYS A 342 -19.90 8.72 -2.65
C LYS A 342 -19.42 9.03 -1.22
N MET A 343 -20.08 9.99 -0.56
CA MET A 343 -19.73 10.36 0.81
C MET A 343 -20.18 9.29 1.82
N GLU A 344 -21.42 8.78 1.71
CA GLU A 344 -21.91 7.67 2.54
C GLU A 344 -21.03 6.43 2.43
N ASN A 345 -20.67 6.02 1.20
CA ASN A 345 -19.80 4.87 0.98
C ASN A 345 -18.43 5.07 1.64
N ARG A 346 -17.88 6.29 1.61
CA ARG A 346 -16.65 6.62 2.33
C ARG A 346 -16.83 6.54 3.85
N TYR A 347 -17.96 6.99 4.39
CA TYR A 347 -18.25 6.83 5.82
C TYR A 347 -18.37 5.34 6.21
N LYS A 348 -19.02 4.52 5.39
CA LYS A 348 -19.10 3.06 5.58
C LYS A 348 -17.71 2.43 5.59
N LEU A 349 -16.86 2.73 4.60
CA LEU A 349 -15.48 2.25 4.54
C LEU A 349 -14.64 2.68 5.77
N LYS A 350 -14.87 3.87 6.32
CA LYS A 350 -14.21 4.33 7.55
C LYS A 350 -14.54 3.42 8.74
N GLY A 351 -15.74 2.85 8.81
CA GLY A 351 -16.15 1.86 9.81
C GLY A 351 -15.30 0.58 9.81
N TYR A 352 -14.76 0.20 8.65
CA TYR A 352 -13.80 -0.90 8.48
C TYR A 352 -12.33 -0.49 8.71
N GLY A 353 -12.10 0.76 9.11
CA GLY A 353 -10.78 1.31 9.37
C GLY A 353 -9.98 1.69 8.13
N ILE A 354 -10.64 1.86 6.98
CA ILE A 354 -9.98 2.29 5.74
C ILE A 354 -9.86 3.81 5.75
N PRO A 355 -8.66 4.41 5.58
CA PRO A 355 -8.48 5.86 5.65
C PRO A 355 -8.95 6.53 4.35
N VAL A 356 -10.25 6.77 4.25
CA VAL A 356 -10.92 7.22 3.01
C VAL A 356 -10.42 8.53 2.42
N HIS A 357 -9.84 9.42 3.24
CA HIS A 357 -9.22 10.67 2.77
C HIS A 357 -7.95 10.42 1.94
N LEU A 358 -7.34 9.25 2.07
CA LEU A 358 -6.18 8.81 1.30
C LEU A 358 -6.57 7.96 0.08
N LEU A 359 -7.85 7.73 -0.18
CA LEU A 359 -8.26 7.04 -1.40
C LEU A 359 -7.85 7.88 -2.62
N PRO A 360 -7.38 7.24 -3.72
CA PRO A 360 -6.86 7.95 -4.89
C PRO A 360 -7.95 8.58 -5.77
N LEU A 361 -8.99 9.15 -5.18
CA LEU A 361 -10.07 9.85 -5.87
C LEU A 361 -10.18 11.29 -5.35
N THR A 362 -10.29 12.25 -6.27
CA THR A 362 -10.75 13.60 -5.95
C THR A 362 -12.25 13.61 -5.70
N GLU A 363 -12.79 14.71 -5.20
CA GLU A 363 -14.24 14.90 -5.04
C GLU A 363 -14.94 14.85 -6.40
N ALA A 364 -14.35 15.44 -7.43
CA ALA A 364 -14.80 15.37 -8.83
C ALA A 364 -14.65 13.97 -9.49
N GLY A 365 -14.12 12.96 -8.79
CA GLY A 365 -13.99 11.59 -9.30
C GLY A 365 -12.76 11.35 -10.19
N SER A 366 -11.86 12.34 -10.33
CA SER A 366 -10.58 12.12 -11.01
C SER A 366 -9.60 11.31 -10.15
N ILE A 367 -8.81 10.46 -10.81
CA ILE A 367 -7.87 9.56 -10.15
C ILE A 367 -6.58 10.30 -9.78
N LYS A 368 -6.22 10.29 -8.50
CA LYS A 368 -4.93 10.77 -7.99
C LYS A 368 -3.86 9.71 -8.26
N VAL A 369 -2.87 10.02 -9.09
CA VAL A 369 -1.82 9.07 -9.50
C VAL A 369 -0.46 9.30 -8.86
N LYS A 370 -0.31 10.35 -8.03
CA LYS A 370 0.98 10.74 -7.43
C LYS A 370 1.64 9.57 -6.69
N TYR A 371 0.94 9.00 -5.70
CA TYR A 371 1.48 7.88 -4.92
C TYR A 371 1.75 6.64 -5.76
N PHE A 372 0.88 6.36 -6.74
CA PHE A 372 1.06 5.24 -7.65
C PHE A 372 2.29 5.42 -8.56
N HIS A 373 2.58 6.64 -9.03
CA HIS A 373 3.79 6.91 -9.79
C HIS A 373 5.05 6.75 -8.96
N ASP A 374 5.02 7.17 -7.69
CA ASP A 374 6.13 6.98 -6.75
C ASP A 374 6.35 5.49 -6.46
N TRP A 375 5.28 4.75 -6.18
CA TRP A 375 5.31 3.29 -6.04
C TRP A 375 5.89 2.61 -7.29
N ARG A 376 5.46 2.99 -8.49
CA ARG A 376 5.97 2.41 -9.74
C ARG A 376 7.48 2.66 -9.90
N LYS A 377 7.96 3.87 -9.61
CA LYS A 377 9.39 4.20 -9.66
C LYS A 377 10.18 3.34 -8.68
N LEU A 378 9.64 3.15 -7.47
CA LEU A 378 10.24 2.27 -6.47
C LEU A 378 10.30 0.82 -6.97
N ARG A 379 9.21 0.29 -7.51
CA ARG A 379 9.15 -1.07 -8.07
C ARG A 379 10.19 -1.33 -9.14
N VAL A 380 10.35 -0.42 -10.11
CA VAL A 380 11.36 -0.55 -11.16
C VAL A 380 12.77 -0.67 -10.57
N ARG A 381 13.08 0.09 -9.50
CA ARG A 381 14.38 0.01 -8.83
C ARG A 381 14.57 -1.30 -8.09
N LEU A 382 13.59 -1.70 -7.28
CA LEU A 382 13.62 -2.97 -6.55
C LEU A 382 13.81 -4.15 -7.51
N GLU A 383 13.05 -4.20 -8.59
CA GLU A 383 13.15 -5.28 -9.58
C GLU A 383 14.49 -5.28 -10.31
N LYS A 384 15.07 -4.10 -10.58
CA LYS A 384 16.41 -3.99 -11.16
C LYS A 384 17.48 -4.54 -10.22
N GLU A 385 17.42 -4.21 -8.92
CA GLU A 385 18.36 -4.76 -7.94
C GLU A 385 18.18 -6.27 -7.74
N GLU A 386 16.94 -6.78 -7.80
CA GLU A 386 16.67 -8.23 -7.77
C GLU A 386 17.38 -8.94 -8.92
N ASN A 387 17.20 -8.40 -10.13
CA ASN A 387 17.77 -8.96 -11.32
C ASN A 387 19.30 -8.95 -11.25
N LYS A 388 19.92 -7.87 -10.74
CA LYS A 388 21.37 -7.82 -10.53
C LYS A 388 21.84 -8.87 -9.53
N ASN A 389 21.16 -9.03 -8.40
CA ASN A 389 21.51 -10.03 -7.38
C ASN A 389 21.41 -11.45 -7.94
N ASN A 390 20.37 -11.74 -8.73
CA ASN A 390 20.22 -13.02 -9.41
C ASN A 390 21.34 -13.27 -10.44
N HIS A 391 21.84 -12.23 -11.13
CA HIS A 391 22.97 -12.38 -12.05
C HIS A 391 24.29 -12.61 -11.30
N ARG A 392 24.54 -11.89 -10.18
CA ARG A 392 25.76 -12.04 -9.37
C ARG A 392 25.92 -13.48 -8.85
N ILE A 393 24.84 -14.07 -8.33
CA ILE A 393 24.85 -15.46 -7.86
C ILE A 393 25.26 -16.44 -8.98
N ASN A 394 24.85 -16.17 -10.22
CA ASN A 394 25.19 -17.01 -11.37
C ASN A 394 26.64 -16.79 -11.86
N THR A 395 27.17 -15.55 -11.81
CA THR A 395 28.53 -15.24 -12.34
C THR A 395 29.67 -15.59 -11.39
N THR A 396 29.49 -15.41 -10.08
CA THR A 396 30.55 -15.71 -9.09
C THR A 396 30.91 -17.20 -9.08
N SER A 397 29.99 -18.05 -9.54
CA SER A 397 30.26 -19.49 -9.67
C SER A 397 31.31 -19.82 -10.73
N THR A 398 31.59 -18.97 -11.73
CA THR A 398 32.45 -19.31 -12.87
C THR A 398 33.84 -18.67 -12.90
N SER A 399 34.11 -17.61 -12.12
CA SER A 399 35.31 -16.77 -12.33
C SER A 399 36.41 -16.89 -11.25
N SER A 400 36.28 -17.77 -10.25
CA SER A 400 37.23 -17.89 -9.13
C SER A 400 38.44 -18.82 -9.39
N THR A 401 38.73 -19.18 -10.64
CA THR A 401 39.94 -19.92 -11.03
C THR A 401 40.80 -19.07 -11.95
N ASN A 402 41.97 -18.63 -11.48
CA ASN A 402 43.15 -18.12 -12.21
C ASN A 402 43.68 -16.72 -11.85
N THR A 403 43.54 -16.26 -10.61
CA THR A 403 44.45 -15.19 -10.16
C THR A 403 44.94 -15.47 -8.75
N SER A 404 45.93 -16.34 -8.67
CA SER A 404 46.86 -16.43 -7.54
C SER A 404 47.66 -15.13 -7.47
N ILE A 405 47.06 -14.10 -6.88
CA ILE A 405 47.80 -12.92 -6.42
C ILE A 405 48.18 -13.22 -4.97
N GLY A 406 49.45 -13.59 -4.76
CA GLY A 406 50.05 -13.60 -3.43
C GLY A 406 50.11 -12.18 -2.91
N ILE A 407 49.22 -11.85 -1.98
CA ILE A 407 49.28 -10.62 -1.19
C ILE A 407 49.35 -11.07 0.27
N ASP A 408 50.57 -11.08 0.81
CA ASP A 408 50.85 -11.12 2.23
C ASP A 408 50.52 -9.73 2.80
N ILE A 409 49.38 -9.58 3.48
CA ILE A 409 49.06 -8.38 4.27
C ILE A 409 49.33 -8.70 5.72
N ASN A 410 50.48 -8.24 6.20
CA ASN A 410 50.82 -8.15 7.61
C ASN A 410 50.42 -6.74 8.09
N VAL A 411 49.23 -6.62 8.69
CA VAL A 411 48.73 -5.34 9.24
C VAL A 411 48.91 -5.37 10.75
N ASN A 412 49.93 -4.63 11.20
CA ASN A 412 50.21 -4.35 12.60
C ASN A 412 49.48 -3.06 12.99
N ILE A 413 48.39 -3.18 13.76
CA ILE A 413 47.61 -2.03 14.25
C ILE A 413 48.09 -1.69 15.65
N ASN A 414 48.77 -0.56 15.78
CA ASN A 414 49.15 0.02 17.07
C ASN A 414 48.21 1.19 17.36
N VAL A 415 47.26 1.01 18.28
CA VAL A 415 46.34 2.06 18.73
C VAL A 415 46.85 2.62 20.05
N ASN A 416 47.32 3.87 20.02
CA ASN A 416 47.68 4.63 21.20
C ASN A 416 46.52 5.60 21.51
N VAL A 417 45.81 5.36 22.61
CA VAL A 417 44.70 6.20 23.09
C VAL A 417 45.26 7.19 24.10
N ASN A 418 45.26 8.48 23.75
CA ASN A 418 45.54 9.55 24.70
C ASN A 418 44.26 10.36 24.91
N ILE A 419 43.72 10.28 26.13
CA ILE A 419 42.52 11.00 26.58
C ILE A 419 42.98 12.30 27.21
N ASN A 420 42.58 13.44 26.65
CA ASN A 420 42.53 14.68 27.41
C ASN A 420 41.23 15.45 27.09
N GLN A 421 40.50 15.69 28.17
CA GLN A 421 39.28 16.50 28.24
C GLN A 421 39.61 17.98 28.02
N HIS A 422 38.86 18.64 27.14
CA HIS A 422 38.56 20.05 27.34
C HIS A 422 37.12 20.36 26.93
N GLN A 423 36.40 20.94 27.89
CA GLN A 423 35.07 21.49 27.75
C GLN A 423 35.13 22.78 26.96
N HIS A 424 34.27 22.92 25.94
CA HIS A 424 33.81 24.23 25.50
C HIS A 424 32.37 24.16 25.01
N ASN A 425 31.53 24.97 25.65
CA ASN A 425 30.19 25.35 25.19
C ASN A 425 30.30 25.95 23.78
N ASN A 426 29.61 25.35 22.80
CA ASN A 426 29.19 26.06 21.61
C ASN A 426 27.99 25.39 20.95
N GLN A 427 27.03 26.22 20.54
CA GLN A 427 25.91 25.85 19.68
C GLN A 427 26.45 25.38 18.33
N HIS A 428 26.80 24.11 18.23
CA HIS A 428 27.00 23.44 16.95
C HIS A 428 25.76 22.62 16.63
N GLN A 429 25.05 23.06 15.58
CA GLN A 429 24.30 22.13 14.76
C GLN A 429 25.30 21.09 14.27
N HIS A 430 25.41 19.96 14.97
CA HIS A 430 26.05 18.78 14.42
C HIS A 430 25.24 18.36 13.20
N HIS A 431 25.60 18.93 12.04
CA HIS A 431 25.55 18.21 10.80
C HIS A 431 26.40 16.96 11.03
N TYR A 432 25.77 15.88 11.51
CA TYR A 432 26.26 14.53 11.27
C TYR A 432 26.19 14.34 9.76
N ASN A 433 27.18 14.89 9.06
CA ASN A 433 27.55 14.48 7.72
C ASN A 433 28.14 13.08 7.89
N PHE A 434 27.25 12.10 7.96
CA PHE A 434 27.60 10.75 7.56
C PHE A 434 27.81 10.82 6.04
N SER A 435 28.96 11.34 5.63
CA SER A 435 29.40 11.32 4.24
C SER A 435 29.61 9.86 3.87
N SER A 436 28.61 9.32 3.18
CA SER A 436 28.52 7.97 2.61
C SER A 436 29.52 7.76 1.45
N GLU A 437 30.76 8.22 1.60
CA GLU A 437 31.83 8.09 0.59
C GLU A 437 32.96 7.17 1.07
N GLY A 438 32.64 6.21 1.94
CA GLY A 438 33.48 5.05 2.22
C GLY A 438 33.30 4.00 1.14
N ASN A 439 34.28 3.91 0.23
CA ASN A 439 34.36 2.95 -0.86
C ASN A 439 34.81 1.56 -0.34
N ASP A 440 34.09 1.03 0.65
CA ASP A 440 34.35 -0.30 1.19
C ASP A 440 33.41 -1.29 0.51
N GLY A 441 34.02 -2.25 -0.19
CA GLY A 441 33.36 -3.29 -0.99
C GLY A 441 32.63 -4.34 -0.16
N ASP A 442 31.97 -3.92 0.93
CA ASP A 442 31.01 -4.75 1.61
C ASP A 442 29.70 -4.65 0.82
N GLY A 443 29.24 -5.79 0.31
CA GLY A 443 28.05 -5.89 -0.51
C GLY A 443 26.80 -5.63 0.33
N ASP A 444 26.60 -4.38 0.73
CA ASP A 444 25.50 -3.92 1.57
C ASP A 444 24.17 -4.35 0.93
N ASP A 445 23.46 -5.25 1.60
CA ASP A 445 22.13 -5.74 1.22
C ASP A 445 21.08 -4.65 1.46
N SER A 446 21.30 -3.50 0.82
CA SER A 446 20.46 -2.30 0.86
C SER A 446 19.01 -2.57 0.46
N ARG A 447 18.71 -3.71 -0.18
CA ARG A 447 17.35 -4.12 -0.53
C ARG A 447 16.56 -4.55 0.71
N SER A 448 17.18 -5.27 1.65
CA SER A 448 16.52 -5.76 2.87
C SER A 448 15.89 -4.64 3.71
N ARG A 449 16.39 -3.41 3.55
CA ARG A 449 16.00 -2.23 4.33
C ARG A 449 14.82 -1.45 3.77
N VAL A 450 14.43 -1.68 2.50
CA VAL A 450 13.40 -0.85 1.86
C VAL A 450 12.02 -1.29 2.30
N VAL A 451 11.28 -0.37 2.92
CA VAL A 451 9.90 -0.57 3.37
C VAL A 451 8.96 0.22 2.46
N GLU A 452 8.21 -0.49 1.62
CA GLU A 452 7.23 0.12 0.71
C GLU A 452 6.06 0.73 1.47
N CYS A 453 5.57 0.04 2.50
CA CYS A 453 4.46 0.48 3.34
C CYS A 453 4.74 0.16 4.81
N PRO A 454 4.90 1.17 5.67
CA PRO A 454 5.08 0.97 7.10
C PRO A 454 3.95 0.14 7.72
N ALA A 455 4.29 -0.68 8.70
CA ALA A 455 3.39 -1.42 9.56
C ALA A 455 2.69 -0.49 10.57
N LEU A 456 1.67 -1.01 11.27
CA LEU A 456 0.96 -0.25 12.31
C LEU A 456 1.85 0.14 13.50
N ASN A 457 2.83 -0.71 13.82
CA ASN A 457 3.73 -0.48 14.95
C ASN A 457 5.03 0.22 14.56
N ASP A 458 5.24 0.50 13.27
CA ASP A 458 6.44 1.19 12.82
C ASP A 458 6.40 2.67 13.21
N VAL A 459 7.51 3.15 13.78
CA VAL A 459 7.73 4.57 14.08
C VAL A 459 8.51 5.17 12.92
N VAL A 460 7.92 6.17 12.26
CA VAL A 460 8.45 6.72 11.01
C VAL A 460 8.90 8.17 11.18
N PHE A 461 10.12 8.47 10.72
CA PHE A 461 10.72 9.80 10.78
C PHE A 461 10.87 10.41 9.39
N ARG A 462 10.28 11.59 9.19
CA ARG A 462 10.41 12.36 7.95
C ARG A 462 10.71 13.82 8.26
N GLN A 463 11.73 14.37 7.58
CA GLN A 463 12.08 15.77 7.73
C GLN A 463 10.99 16.66 7.13
N GLY A 464 10.56 17.70 7.86
CA GLY A 464 9.65 18.75 7.38
C GLY A 464 8.17 18.38 7.27
N THR A 465 7.81 17.09 7.30
CA THR A 465 6.41 16.66 7.33
C THR A 465 6.22 15.74 8.54
N PRO A 466 5.49 16.18 9.58
CA PRO A 466 5.31 15.34 10.74
C PRO A 466 4.41 14.16 10.34
N SER A 467 4.89 12.94 10.55
CA SER A 467 4.15 11.69 10.25
C SER A 467 3.11 11.38 11.34
N ILE A 468 2.31 12.38 11.70
CA ILE A 468 1.40 12.36 12.86
C ILE A 468 0.36 11.25 12.76
N LYS A 469 0.00 10.88 11.53
CA LYS A 469 -1.10 9.97 11.22
C LYS A 469 -0.70 8.48 11.22
N ASN A 470 0.59 8.15 11.33
CA ASN A 470 0.97 6.75 11.48
C ASN A 470 0.59 6.29 12.91
N PRO A 471 -0.21 5.20 13.07
CA PRO A 471 -0.55 4.67 14.39
C PRO A 471 0.67 4.40 15.29
N GLY A 472 1.78 3.96 14.71
CA GLY A 472 3.03 3.73 15.43
C GLY A 472 3.56 5.00 16.10
N ASN A 473 3.51 6.13 15.37
CA ASN A 473 3.89 7.44 15.88
C ASN A 473 2.90 8.00 16.90
N VAL A 474 1.60 7.66 16.81
CA VAL A 474 0.60 8.05 17.81
C VAL A 474 0.98 7.43 19.16
N ILE A 475 1.06 6.10 19.22
CA ILE A 475 1.40 5.36 20.44
C ILE A 475 2.78 5.79 20.99
N PHE A 476 3.76 5.98 20.10
CA PHE A 476 5.10 6.45 20.48
C PHE A 476 5.06 7.80 21.20
N ARG A 477 4.22 8.75 20.73
CA ARG A 477 4.07 10.05 21.39
C ARG A 477 3.27 9.96 22.67
N ASP A 478 2.23 9.14 22.71
CA ASP A 478 1.39 8.99 23.90
C ASP A 478 2.23 8.48 25.07
N LYS A 479 3.13 7.51 24.82
CA LYS A 479 4.14 7.06 25.80
C LYS A 479 5.08 8.18 26.25
N MET A 480 5.50 9.07 25.34
CA MET A 480 6.30 10.24 25.72
C MET A 480 5.53 11.22 26.60
N VAL A 481 4.27 11.48 26.29
CA VAL A 481 3.42 12.38 27.10
C VAL A 481 3.21 11.81 28.49
N ALA A 482 2.83 10.53 28.60
CA ALA A 482 2.65 9.87 29.89
C ALA A 482 3.91 9.95 30.78
N PHE A 483 5.09 9.74 30.19
CA PHE A 483 6.35 9.92 30.92
C PHE A 483 6.58 11.37 31.35
N LEU A 484 6.29 12.35 30.49
CA LEU A 484 6.44 13.77 30.83
C LEU A 484 5.47 14.21 31.94
N GLU A 485 4.25 13.68 31.94
CA GLU A 485 3.25 13.88 32.99
C GLU A 485 3.75 13.34 34.33
N GLU A 486 4.25 12.10 34.37
CA GLU A 486 4.86 11.51 35.57
C GLU A 486 6.10 12.31 36.02
N PHE A 487 6.98 12.67 35.07
CA PHE A 487 8.26 13.31 35.35
C PHE A 487 8.08 14.73 35.89
N TYR A 488 7.14 15.50 35.34
CA TYR A 488 6.93 16.90 35.70
C TYR A 488 5.78 17.10 36.70
N GLY A 489 4.85 16.15 36.82
CA GLY A 489 3.67 16.21 37.68
C GLY A 489 3.98 16.15 39.17
N GLN A 490 5.15 15.65 39.57
CA GLN A 490 5.51 15.55 40.99
C GLN A 490 5.56 16.93 41.68
N PRO A 491 4.89 17.09 42.84
CA PRO A 491 4.81 18.36 43.57
C PRO A 491 6.19 18.92 43.91
N SER A 492 6.34 20.24 43.75
CA SER A 492 7.60 20.96 44.00
C SER A 492 8.13 20.81 45.42
N GLN A 493 7.32 20.38 46.39
CA GLN A 493 7.67 20.27 47.80
C GLN A 493 8.73 19.19 48.12
N GLN A 494 9.04 18.27 47.20
CA GLN A 494 10.14 17.30 47.37
C GLN A 494 11.40 17.64 46.56
N ARG A 495 11.45 18.78 45.86
CA ARG A 495 12.65 19.15 45.08
C ARG A 495 13.70 19.76 45.99
N GLN A 496 14.67 18.93 46.41
CA GLN A 496 15.94 19.40 46.94
C GLN A 496 16.60 20.43 45.98
N PRO A 497 17.42 21.36 46.49
CA PRO A 497 17.99 22.46 45.70
C PRO A 497 18.66 22.00 44.40
N GLN A 498 18.34 22.71 43.30
CA GLN A 498 18.51 22.32 41.89
C GLN A 498 19.95 21.99 41.42
N GLN A 499 21.00 22.28 42.20
CA GLN A 499 22.38 22.17 41.71
C GLN A 499 22.96 20.75 41.71
N GLN A 500 22.38 19.78 42.43
CA GLN A 500 22.86 18.39 42.42
C GLN A 500 22.01 17.41 41.57
N GLN A 501 20.85 17.81 41.04
CA GLN A 501 19.92 16.88 40.37
C GLN A 501 20.08 16.78 38.84
N GLN A 502 20.85 17.66 38.20
CA GLN A 502 20.97 17.64 36.72
C GLN A 502 21.50 16.31 36.14
N PRO A 503 22.52 15.65 36.72
CA PRO A 503 23.01 14.38 36.19
C PRO A 503 21.94 13.28 36.21
N GLN A 504 21.16 13.22 37.29
CA GLN A 504 20.09 12.22 37.47
C GLN A 504 18.94 12.42 36.48
N GLN A 505 18.61 13.66 36.12
CA GLN A 505 17.56 13.94 35.13
C GLN A 505 17.95 13.50 33.72
N SER A 506 19.19 13.79 33.31
CA SER A 506 19.69 13.36 31.99
C SER A 506 19.72 11.84 31.88
N GLU A 507 20.15 11.16 32.95
CA GLU A 507 20.18 9.70 33.00
C GLU A 507 18.78 9.10 32.90
N ARG A 508 17.80 9.62 33.66
CA ARG A 508 16.41 9.14 33.59
C ARG A 508 15.79 9.33 32.21
N ILE A 509 16.09 10.43 31.52
CA ILE A 509 15.62 10.68 30.15
C ILE A 509 16.24 9.68 29.16
N GLU A 510 17.54 9.41 29.29
CA GLU A 510 18.21 8.42 28.44
C GLU A 510 17.66 7.01 28.66
N GLN A 511 17.47 6.62 29.93
CA GLN A 511 16.83 5.35 30.31
C GLN A 511 15.43 5.22 29.69
N PHE A 512 14.61 6.29 29.75
CA PHE A 512 13.31 6.30 29.10
C PHE A 512 13.39 6.15 27.58
N CYS A 513 14.30 6.86 26.91
CA CYS A 513 14.48 6.73 25.46
C CYS A 513 14.89 5.31 25.07
N ASN A 514 15.80 4.69 25.83
CA ASN A 514 16.22 3.30 25.63
C ASN A 514 15.07 2.32 25.85
N TRP A 515 14.25 2.53 26.88
CA TRP A 515 13.05 1.75 27.14
C TRP A 515 12.05 1.88 26.00
N LEU A 516 11.79 3.09 25.49
CA LEU A 516 10.82 3.33 24.41
C LEU A 516 11.23 2.66 23.09
N ILE A 517 12.54 2.60 22.82
CA ILE A 517 13.11 1.83 21.71
C ILE A 517 12.83 0.34 21.90
N ALA A 518 13.17 -0.20 23.07
CA ALA A 518 12.96 -1.62 23.37
C ALA A 518 11.47 -2.02 23.39
N ASP A 519 10.58 -1.15 23.88
CA ASP A 519 9.13 -1.32 23.81
C ASP A 519 8.64 -1.43 22.37
N THR A 520 9.12 -0.53 21.50
CA THR A 520 8.75 -0.52 20.08
C THR A 520 9.25 -1.78 19.37
N GLU A 521 10.52 -2.15 19.53
CA GLU A 521 11.15 -3.27 18.81
C GLU A 521 10.71 -4.64 19.35
N LEU A 522 10.75 -4.85 20.67
CA LEU A 522 10.59 -6.17 21.27
C LEU A 522 9.13 -6.48 21.59
N HIS A 523 8.41 -5.54 22.20
CA HIS A 523 7.04 -5.79 22.67
C HIS A 523 6.02 -5.58 21.56
N ARG A 524 6.17 -4.49 20.80
CA ARG A 524 5.25 -4.14 19.73
C ARG A 524 5.65 -4.71 18.37
N LYS A 525 6.87 -5.25 18.26
CA LYS A 525 7.43 -5.78 17.00
C LYS A 525 7.38 -4.75 15.86
N GLY A 526 7.55 -3.48 16.22
CA GLY A 526 7.63 -2.36 15.30
C GLY A 526 9.07 -2.04 14.95
N ARG A 527 9.26 -1.26 13.87
CA ARG A 527 10.57 -0.82 13.41
C ARG A 527 10.67 0.69 13.45
N PHE A 528 11.90 1.18 13.49
CA PHE A 528 12.16 2.60 13.28
C PHE A 528 12.55 2.84 11.83
N LEU A 529 11.72 3.60 11.11
CA LEU A 529 11.93 3.89 9.71
C LEU A 529 12.26 5.36 9.50
N GLU A 530 13.05 5.64 8.48
CA GLU A 530 13.31 6.99 8.03
C GLU A 530 12.96 7.16 6.55
N TRP A 531 12.56 8.37 6.19
CA TRP A 531 12.29 8.69 4.80
C TRP A 531 13.59 8.88 4.02
N SER A 532 13.86 8.00 3.07
CA SER A 532 15.01 8.11 2.18
C SER A 532 14.64 8.93 0.94
N LYS A 533 15.24 10.12 0.80
CA LYS A 533 15.07 10.97 -0.39
C LYS A 533 15.52 10.28 -1.69
N PRO A 534 16.69 9.59 -1.76
CA PRO A 534 17.11 8.88 -2.96
C PRO A 534 16.10 7.84 -3.42
N TRP A 535 15.57 7.05 -2.48
CA TRP A 535 14.61 5.98 -2.77
C TRP A 535 13.16 6.47 -2.91
N ASN A 536 12.85 7.65 -2.37
CA ASN A 536 11.50 8.19 -2.23
C ASN A 536 10.55 7.19 -1.54
N THR A 537 11.05 6.54 -0.49
CA THR A 537 10.35 5.52 0.29
C THR A 537 10.92 5.46 1.72
N TRP A 538 10.33 4.63 2.56
CA TRP A 538 10.84 4.35 3.89
C TRP A 538 11.97 3.35 3.86
N VAL A 539 12.99 3.58 4.68
CA VAL A 539 14.11 2.68 4.89
C VAL A 539 14.22 2.41 6.38
N GLU A 540 14.42 1.14 6.73
CA GLU A 540 14.63 0.70 8.10
C GLU A 540 15.97 1.20 8.65
N MET A 541 15.96 1.72 9.88
CA MET A 541 17.16 2.12 10.59
C MET A 541 17.70 0.94 11.39
N GLU A 542 18.90 0.45 11.05
CA GLU A 542 19.55 -0.66 11.76
C GLU A 542 20.47 -0.16 12.88
N HIS A 543 21.13 0.98 12.66
CA HIS A 543 22.10 1.49 13.63
C HIS A 543 21.40 2.07 14.85
N ARG A 544 21.56 1.40 15.98
CA ARG A 544 20.94 1.76 17.26
C ARG A 544 21.25 3.21 17.68
N ASP A 545 22.45 3.71 17.41
CA ASP A 545 22.83 5.10 17.75
C ASP A 545 22.02 6.11 16.94
N ARG A 546 21.74 5.81 15.68
CA ARG A 546 20.87 6.65 14.83
C ARG A 546 19.44 6.66 15.34
N ILE A 547 18.93 5.49 15.77
CA ILE A 547 17.60 5.38 16.38
C ILE A 547 17.56 6.20 17.68
N LYS A 548 18.51 5.99 18.59
CA LYS A 548 18.64 6.75 19.85
C LYS A 548 18.66 8.24 19.61
N TYR A 549 19.46 8.71 18.65
CA TYR A 549 19.51 10.11 18.27
C TYR A 549 18.14 10.65 17.83
N LYS A 550 17.44 9.95 16.92
CA LYS A 550 16.11 10.37 16.43
C LYS A 550 15.06 10.37 17.53
N VAL A 551 15.05 9.35 18.38
CA VAL A 551 14.15 9.23 19.53
C VAL A 551 14.43 10.36 20.53
N GLY A 552 15.70 10.62 20.87
CA GLY A 552 16.10 11.71 21.76
C GLY A 552 15.72 13.09 21.23
N VAL A 553 15.92 13.36 19.93
CA VAL A 553 15.47 14.61 19.29
C VAL A 553 13.94 14.73 19.36
N SER A 554 13.20 13.67 19.02
CA SER A 554 11.74 13.67 19.08
C SER A 554 11.24 13.89 20.52
N PHE A 555 11.87 13.25 21.50
CA PHE A 555 11.54 13.41 22.92
C PHE A 555 11.80 14.83 23.40
N ARG A 556 12.98 15.39 23.11
CA ARG A 556 13.34 16.77 23.45
C ARG A 556 12.35 17.77 22.86
N ASP A 557 12.03 17.63 21.59
CA ASP A 557 11.10 18.54 20.91
C ASP A 557 9.68 18.42 21.48
N ARG A 558 9.27 17.22 21.91
CA ARG A 558 8.00 16.99 22.61
C ARG A 558 8.00 17.58 24.02
N CYS A 559 9.08 17.38 24.78
CA CYS A 559 9.28 17.93 26.12
C CYS A 559 9.16 19.45 26.11
N LYS A 560 9.83 20.13 25.15
CA LYS A 560 9.70 21.58 24.99
C LYS A 560 8.25 22.03 24.82
N ARG A 561 7.49 21.39 23.93
CA ARG A 561 6.07 21.70 23.70
C ARG A 561 5.21 21.44 24.94
N TYR A 562 5.48 20.34 25.63
CA TYR A 562 4.75 19.97 26.85
C TYR A 562 4.96 21.00 27.96
N VAL A 563 6.21 21.42 28.21
CA VAL A 563 6.52 22.45 29.20
C VAL A 563 5.86 23.79 28.85
N THR A 564 5.90 24.19 27.57
CA THR A 564 5.21 25.42 27.11
C THR A 564 3.71 25.35 27.37
N LEU A 565 3.06 24.26 26.98
CA LEU A 565 1.61 24.08 27.16
C LEU A 565 1.23 24.05 28.64
N ARG A 566 2.00 23.35 29.47
CA ARG A 566 1.76 23.29 30.91
C ARG A 566 1.90 24.65 31.57
N ASN A 567 2.93 25.42 31.23
CA ASN A 567 3.11 26.75 31.78
C ASN A 567 1.96 27.70 31.39
N GLN A 568 1.45 27.56 30.15
CA GLN A 568 0.27 28.30 29.70
C GLN A 568 -0.95 27.95 30.56
N LEU A 569 -1.26 26.67 30.76
CA LEU A 569 -2.39 26.24 31.58
C LEU A 569 -2.27 26.68 33.05
N LEU A 570 -1.06 26.64 33.62
CA LEU A 570 -0.80 27.15 34.96
C LEU A 570 -1.03 28.67 35.03
N SER A 571 -0.63 29.41 34.00
CA SER A 571 -0.87 30.86 33.94
C SER A 571 -2.35 31.21 33.78
N GLU A 572 -3.10 30.45 32.97
CA GLU A 572 -4.54 30.61 32.78
C GLU A 572 -5.31 30.25 34.06
N SER A 573 -4.91 29.17 34.75
CA SER A 573 -5.49 28.77 36.05
C SER A 573 -5.22 29.82 37.13
N ALA A 574 -4.01 30.37 37.18
CA ALA A 574 -3.66 31.43 38.12
C ALA A 574 -4.43 32.73 37.83
N ALA A 575 -4.60 33.09 36.56
CA ALA A 575 -5.41 34.24 36.15
C ALA A 575 -6.89 34.05 36.53
N ALA A 576 -7.46 32.87 36.27
CA ALA A 576 -8.82 32.54 36.65
C ALA A 576 -9.04 32.59 38.17
N ALA A 577 -8.09 32.06 38.95
CA ALA A 577 -8.13 32.14 40.42
C ALA A 577 -8.04 33.58 40.93
N ALA A 578 -7.22 34.43 40.29
CA ALA A 578 -7.13 35.85 40.62
C ALA A 578 -8.44 36.60 40.34
N THR A 579 -9.10 36.33 39.21
CA THR A 579 -10.40 36.93 38.85
C THR A 579 -11.54 36.45 39.75
N ALA A 580 -11.50 35.19 40.20
CA ALA A 580 -12.49 34.67 41.15
C ALA A 580 -12.41 35.40 42.51
N ASN A 581 -11.21 35.70 42.99
CA ASN A 581 -11.02 36.43 44.25
C ASN A 581 -11.45 37.91 44.19
N THR A 582 -11.40 38.55 43.02
CA THR A 582 -11.80 39.97 42.91
C THR A 582 -13.31 40.19 42.95
N ASN A 583 -14.12 39.16 42.64
CA ASN A 583 -15.57 39.33 42.48
C ASN A 583 -16.39 39.09 43.76
N GLY A 584 -15.77 38.77 44.89
CA GLY A 584 -16.41 38.87 46.22
C GLY A 584 -17.71 38.08 46.45
N THR A 585 -18.14 37.24 45.51
CA THR A 585 -19.37 36.47 45.63
C THR A 585 -19.15 35.28 46.56
N THR A 586 -19.93 35.25 47.63
CA THR A 586 -19.97 34.23 48.68
C THR A 586 -20.22 32.81 48.11
N SER A 587 -19.13 32.10 47.88
CA SER A 587 -18.90 30.66 48.12
C SER A 587 -20.16 29.76 48.22
N THR A 588 -20.47 29.04 47.14
CA THR A 588 -21.06 27.70 47.21
C THR A 588 -20.01 26.71 46.70
N SER A 589 -19.61 25.75 47.53
CA SER A 589 -18.49 24.84 47.27
C SER A 589 -18.75 23.92 46.06
N MET A 590 -18.01 24.11 44.99
CA MET A 590 -17.80 23.08 43.95
C MET A 590 -16.34 22.62 44.01
N GLU A 591 -16.12 21.52 44.73
CA GLU A 591 -14.87 20.76 44.65
C GLU A 591 -14.82 19.96 43.35
N GLY A 592 -13.70 20.08 42.63
CA GLY A 592 -13.21 19.07 41.70
C GLY A 592 -13.79 19.07 40.28
N VAL A 593 -13.50 20.11 39.48
CA VAL A 593 -13.66 20.02 38.02
C VAL A 593 -12.29 19.80 37.37
N VAL A 594 -12.22 18.72 36.60
CA VAL A 594 -11.06 18.02 36.03
C VAL A 594 -10.37 18.84 34.94
N VAL A 595 -9.13 19.29 35.20
CA VAL A 595 -8.23 19.92 34.21
C VAL A 595 -7.44 18.88 33.38
N GLU A 596 -7.47 17.60 33.77
CA GLU A 596 -6.64 16.54 33.14
C GLU A 596 -7.06 16.18 31.71
N THR A 597 -8.32 16.35 31.32
CA THR A 597 -8.81 15.87 30.00
C THR A 597 -8.41 16.76 28.82
N GLU A 598 -8.22 18.07 29.00
CA GLU A 598 -7.94 19.00 27.89
C GLU A 598 -6.51 18.90 27.33
N LEU A 599 -5.53 18.53 28.15
CA LEU A 599 -4.12 18.40 27.75
C LEU A 599 -3.89 17.34 26.66
N SER A 600 -4.67 16.27 26.70
CA SER A 600 -4.57 15.15 25.75
C SER A 600 -5.10 15.51 24.35
N PHE A 601 -6.20 16.28 24.26
CA PHE A 601 -6.85 16.62 23.00
C PHE A 601 -6.18 17.79 22.26
N ALA A 602 -5.77 18.85 22.96
CA ALA A 602 -5.10 19.99 22.34
C ALA A 602 -3.79 19.61 21.62
N PHE A 603 -3.17 18.50 22.02
CA PHE A 603 -1.88 18.05 21.49
C PHE A 603 -1.95 17.27 20.17
N VAL A 604 -3.13 16.78 19.78
CA VAL A 604 -3.31 15.98 18.56
C VAL A 604 -3.43 16.86 17.31
N GLU A 605 -3.93 18.09 17.45
CA GLU A 605 -4.32 18.94 16.31
C GLU A 605 -3.45 20.20 16.09
N GLY A 606 -2.44 20.44 16.92
CA GLY A 606 -1.54 21.60 16.84
C GLY A 606 -0.57 21.60 15.65
N GLY A 607 -1.09 21.68 14.42
CA GLY A 607 -0.36 22.06 13.22
C GLY A 607 -0.36 23.57 13.05
N SER A 608 0.77 24.22 13.33
CA SER A 608 0.96 25.65 13.12
C SER A 608 0.78 26.01 11.64
N SER A 609 -0.42 26.45 11.28
CA SER A 609 -0.69 27.17 10.03
C SER A 609 -0.80 28.64 10.41
N ARG A 610 0.31 29.37 10.32
CA ARG A 610 0.34 30.81 10.50
C ARG A 610 -0.29 31.45 9.26
N ALA A 611 -1.61 31.59 9.25
CA ALA A 611 -2.31 32.38 8.24
C ALA A 611 -2.09 33.87 8.57
N THR A 612 -1.26 34.52 7.77
CA THR A 612 -1.16 35.99 7.75
C THR A 612 -2.43 36.54 7.12
N ALA A 613 -3.29 37.13 7.95
CA ALA A 613 -4.39 37.96 7.48
C ALA A 613 -3.83 39.27 6.93
N THR A 614 -3.80 39.40 5.60
CA THR A 614 -3.69 40.69 4.92
C THR A 614 -4.93 40.88 4.06
N HIS A 615 -5.79 41.83 4.47
CA HIS A 615 -6.92 42.31 3.69
C HIS A 615 -6.48 42.79 2.30
N PRO A 616 -7.14 42.38 1.20
CA PRO A 616 -7.04 43.08 -0.06
C PRO A 616 -8.17 44.12 -0.18
N ARG A 617 -7.77 45.38 -0.40
CA ARG A 617 -8.66 46.44 -0.91
C ARG A 617 -9.05 46.10 -2.34
N ILE A 618 -10.35 46.20 -2.62
CA ILE A 618 -10.96 46.17 -3.95
C ILE A 618 -10.65 47.49 -4.67
N PRO A 619 -10.30 47.46 -5.97
CA PRO A 619 -10.64 48.55 -6.86
C PRO A 619 -11.58 48.09 -7.96
N CYS A 620 -12.62 48.91 -8.14
CA CYS A 620 -13.59 48.88 -9.22
C CYS A 620 -12.92 49.01 -10.60
N CYS A 621 -13.39 48.25 -11.58
CA CYS A 621 -13.14 48.51 -13.00
C CYS A 621 -14.45 48.86 -13.69
N SER A 622 -14.58 50.15 -14.01
CA SER A 622 -15.43 50.70 -15.07
C SER A 622 -14.85 50.34 -16.44
N GLY A 623 -15.71 50.05 -17.41
CA GLY A 623 -15.32 49.72 -18.77
C GLY A 623 -14.90 50.92 -19.62
N SER A 624 -14.29 50.64 -20.77
CA SER A 624 -14.54 51.34 -22.03
C SER A 624 -13.83 50.65 -23.20
N THR A 625 -14.53 50.73 -24.33
CA THR A 625 -14.24 50.32 -25.70
C THR A 625 -13.08 51.09 -26.35
N ALA A 626 -12.37 50.48 -27.32
CA ALA A 626 -12.18 51.00 -28.70
C ALA A 626 -11.08 50.28 -29.54
N SER A 627 -11.48 49.94 -30.78
CA SER A 627 -10.77 50.03 -32.09
C SER A 627 -9.37 49.42 -32.37
N SER A 628 -9.38 48.48 -33.34
CA SER A 628 -8.50 48.15 -34.51
C SER A 628 -7.40 49.15 -34.97
N PRO A 629 -6.57 48.87 -36.03
CA PRO A 629 -6.06 47.63 -36.67
C PRO A 629 -4.52 47.65 -36.96
N GLY A 630 -3.92 46.57 -37.50
CA GLY A 630 -2.55 46.63 -38.04
C GLY A 630 -1.92 45.36 -38.64
N LEU A 631 -2.20 45.12 -39.93
CA LEU A 631 -1.36 44.54 -41.01
C LEU A 631 0.14 44.20 -40.74
N ARG A 632 0.60 42.97 -41.11
CA ARG A 632 1.51 42.64 -42.26
C ARG A 632 2.26 41.28 -42.11
N ASN A 633 2.02 40.43 -43.11
CA ASN A 633 2.92 39.71 -44.04
C ASN A 633 4.13 38.82 -43.65
N ASP A 634 4.11 37.66 -44.33
CA ASP A 634 5.18 36.87 -44.97
C ASP A 634 6.25 36.20 -44.07
N THR A 635 6.51 34.90 -44.13
CA THR A 635 7.08 34.23 -45.31
C THR A 635 7.05 32.70 -45.21
N THR A 636 6.86 32.08 -46.37
CA THR A 636 7.00 30.65 -46.71
C THR A 636 8.45 30.16 -46.71
N ALA A 637 8.71 28.93 -46.26
CA ALA A 637 9.84 28.12 -46.74
C ALA A 637 9.49 26.63 -46.70
N SER A 638 9.34 26.07 -47.90
CA SER A 638 9.27 24.64 -48.22
C SER A 638 10.63 23.97 -48.04
N LEU A 639 10.67 22.74 -47.54
CA LEU A 639 11.75 21.80 -47.84
C LEU A 639 11.19 20.39 -48.01
N SER A 640 11.73 19.75 -49.04
CA SER A 640 11.21 18.62 -49.79
C SER A 640 11.84 17.28 -49.37
N SER A 641 11.07 16.23 -49.61
CA SER A 641 11.45 14.89 -50.08
C SER A 641 12.68 14.19 -49.49
N SER A 642 12.44 13.02 -48.87
CA SER A 642 13.19 11.81 -49.19
C SER A 642 12.34 10.55 -48.91
N ARG A 643 11.86 9.95 -50.00
CA ARG A 643 11.31 8.59 -50.06
C ARG A 643 12.46 7.59 -49.91
N ARG A 644 12.36 6.65 -48.96
CA ARG A 644 13.00 5.33 -49.08
C ARG A 644 11.93 4.26 -48.98
N ARG A 645 11.71 3.56 -50.12
CA ARG A 645 11.03 2.26 -50.19
C ARG A 645 11.96 1.23 -49.55
N ILE A 646 11.44 0.45 -48.63
CA ILE A 646 12.01 -0.85 -48.24
C ILE A 646 10.89 -1.87 -48.45
N ASN A 647 11.07 -2.72 -49.47
CA ASN A 647 10.31 -3.94 -49.66
C ASN A 647 10.82 -4.97 -48.63
N GLY A 648 9.92 -5.52 -47.83
CA GLY A 648 10.21 -6.57 -46.87
C GLY A 648 8.95 -7.38 -46.61
N THR A 649 8.77 -8.41 -47.40
CA THR A 649 7.79 -9.49 -47.25
C THR A 649 8.01 -10.19 -45.90
N VAL A 650 6.97 -10.23 -45.06
CA VAL A 650 6.94 -11.02 -43.81
C VAL A 650 5.73 -11.98 -43.89
N PRO A 651 5.87 -13.25 -43.48
CA PRO A 651 4.87 -14.28 -43.72
C PRO A 651 3.66 -14.11 -42.80
N ARG A 652 2.46 -14.39 -43.34
CA ARG A 652 1.24 -14.60 -42.57
C ARG A 652 1.43 -15.82 -41.66
N SER A 653 1.33 -15.62 -40.35
CA SER A 653 1.10 -16.70 -39.39
C SER A 653 -0.40 -16.76 -39.11
N ASP A 654 -1.04 -17.81 -39.59
CA ASP A 654 -2.42 -18.15 -39.28
C ASP A 654 -2.54 -18.40 -37.77
N SER A 655 -3.45 -17.67 -37.12
CA SER A 655 -3.90 -17.98 -35.78
C SER A 655 -5.39 -18.29 -35.84
N ASN A 656 -5.69 -19.58 -36.03
CA ASN A 656 -6.99 -20.14 -35.75
C ASN A 656 -7.23 -20.06 -34.25
N PHE A 657 -8.05 -19.08 -33.83
CA PHE A 657 -8.64 -19.04 -32.50
C PHE A 657 -10.05 -19.63 -32.64
N SER A 658 -10.16 -20.96 -32.63
CA SER A 658 -11.43 -21.67 -32.58
C SER A 658 -11.91 -21.75 -31.13
N GLU A 659 -13.13 -21.25 -30.92
CA GLU A 659 -14.13 -21.64 -29.92
C GLU A 659 -13.62 -22.41 -28.69
N MET A 660 -13.52 -21.70 -27.55
CA MET A 660 -13.66 -22.35 -26.25
C MET A 660 -15.13 -22.36 -25.87
N GLY A 661 -15.68 -23.58 -25.74
CA GLY A 661 -17.03 -23.87 -25.31
C GLY A 661 -17.35 -23.29 -23.94
N ALA A 662 -18.64 -23.00 -23.78
CA ALA A 662 -19.24 -22.50 -22.56
C ALA A 662 -19.07 -23.47 -21.39
N PHE A 663 -18.69 -22.92 -20.24
CA PHE A 663 -18.88 -23.47 -18.90
C PHE A 663 -19.59 -22.41 -18.07
#